data_AF-A0A938KCA1-F1
#
_entry.id   AF-A0A938KCA1-F1
#
_cell.length_a   1.000
_cell.length_b   1.000
_cell.length_c   1.000
_cell.angle_alpha   90.00
_cell.angle_beta   90.00
_cell.angle_gamma   90.00
#
_symmetry.space_group_name_H-M   'P 1'
#
loop_
_entity.id
_entity.type
_entity.pdbx_description
1 polymer ?
#
loop_
_entity_poly.entity_id
_entity_poly.type
_entity_poly.pdbx_seq_one_letter_code
_entity_poly.pdbx_strand_id
1 'polypeptide(L)'
;MTSACSRTRRRAWWGSVLAGLPGLLCAALEPIPDKLVVLTFDDSVASHYSVVRPLLKQYGFSATFFITEGFSFRTNKKDYMTWEQIAELHREGFEIGNHTRDHMGVSAGNLNRLTEQIEAINARCAEHGIPRPASFAYPGNALEPGALPVLKHLGIRFARRGGAPEFPYDWGRGSAYEPGLDHPLLIPSAGDARPDWTIDDFKRAVDQAKGGRIAVLQFHGAPDNEHPWVHTPPERFAQYMKHLHDEGCQVIALRDLARFVDPSQELSDPFAVIEKRKVARREVRVEGGIKDASTGQRLPARIYVHGEDGQWYFPKPASREGTAVTYNRRSGFNPNAVEMHTTHSAHPFHLELLPGRYTFTIERGKEYFPEAREVIVERAPLKLTFSMRRWINMAERGWYSGDTHNHRDPRELPNVMLAEDVNVGLPMVDWTTVSTVPPTASERGLGGQFGDAAVSLDATHVWHPRNTEYEIFRVGQNNHTLGAILIVNHRTRFDQLVFPLKAVAAKARAEGALIDLEKHNWNWSMAVVPLLNPDLFELANNHHWEVEYSLKNWAVPAPAWMGLSGSGTDTERDWTLYGFQTYYALLNCGFRLRPAAGTANGVHPVPLGFSRVYVELDGPFNYAGWMRGLDAGRSFVTTGPMLLAKVNGQHPGHAFKQEAKPRQYEMAGSIFSQEPLEAIELVAHGRVTEKVALENRRTQTGAYQTEFKTLISLDESSWLAVRCFERRANGRFRFAHTAPWFIEVPGRPMRAHKREAEWLVQRVREEIERSRSLLPPAGLREYEESLAAYERILQNAR
;
A
#
# COMPACT_ATOMS: atom_id res chain seq x y z
N MET A 1 31.92 -43.48 -10.81
CA MET A 1 31.72 -44.09 -12.14
C MET A 1 30.97 -43.07 -12.99
N THR A 2 31.65 -42.09 -13.59
CA THR A 2 32.01 -42.06 -15.04
C THR A 2 30.82 -42.45 -15.93
N SER A 3 30.21 -41.58 -16.72
CA SER A 3 30.82 -40.98 -17.91
C SER A 3 29.86 -39.95 -18.54
N ALA A 4 30.44 -38.91 -19.14
CA ALA A 4 29.77 -37.88 -19.92
C ALA A 4 30.01 -38.08 -21.43
N CYS A 5 29.14 -37.45 -22.22
CA CYS A 5 29.44 -36.81 -23.51
C CYS A 5 29.57 -37.69 -24.78
N SER A 6 28.75 -37.41 -25.80
CA SER A 6 29.24 -36.72 -27.01
C SER A 6 28.11 -36.37 -28.00
N ARG A 7 28.22 -35.17 -28.57
CA ARG A 7 27.46 -34.67 -29.73
C ARG A 7 28.09 -35.21 -31.02
N THR A 8 27.29 -35.37 -32.08
CA THR A 8 27.73 -35.08 -33.46
C THR A 8 26.55 -34.69 -34.35
N ARG A 9 26.70 -33.56 -35.05
CA ARG A 9 25.86 -33.09 -36.17
C ARG A 9 26.38 -33.69 -37.47
N ARG A 10 25.50 -34.01 -38.42
CA ARG A 10 25.75 -33.84 -39.87
C ARG A 10 24.46 -33.51 -40.61
N ARG A 11 24.51 -32.41 -41.39
CA ARG A 11 23.58 -32.06 -42.47
C ARG A 11 24.11 -32.71 -43.76
N ALA A 12 23.22 -33.17 -44.64
CA ALA A 12 23.45 -33.19 -46.08
C ALA A 12 22.10 -33.14 -46.83
N TRP A 13 22.01 -32.21 -47.76
CA TRP A 13 20.95 -32.02 -48.76
C TRP A 13 21.33 -32.75 -50.04
N TRP A 14 20.39 -33.41 -50.72
CA TRP A 14 20.30 -33.52 -52.19
C TRP A 14 18.82 -33.69 -52.57
N GLY A 15 18.35 -32.90 -53.54
CA GLY A 15 16.99 -32.98 -54.08
C GLY A 15 16.91 -33.85 -55.34
N SER A 16 15.69 -34.23 -55.74
CA SER A 16 15.12 -34.12 -57.10
C SER A 16 13.75 -34.83 -57.20
N VAL A 17 12.77 -34.01 -57.59
CA VAL A 17 11.47 -34.23 -58.26
C VAL A 17 11.12 -35.65 -58.74
N LEU A 18 9.92 -36.13 -58.36
CA LEU A 18 9.01 -36.92 -59.20
C LEU A 18 7.56 -36.54 -58.87
N ALA A 19 6.79 -36.27 -59.92
CA ALA A 19 5.44 -35.73 -59.90
C ALA A 19 4.35 -36.83 -59.88
N GLY A 20 3.19 -36.48 -59.32
CA GLY A 20 1.87 -36.96 -59.79
C GLY A 20 1.14 -37.98 -58.92
N LEU A 21 0.14 -37.52 -58.16
CA LEU A 21 -1.22 -38.07 -58.00
C LEU A 21 -2.01 -37.23 -56.95
N PRO A 22 -3.26 -36.79 -57.21
CA PRO A 22 -4.03 -35.97 -56.27
C PRO A 22 -4.75 -36.87 -55.26
N GLY A 23 -4.11 -37.15 -54.13
CA GLY A 23 -4.78 -37.63 -52.93
C GLY A 23 -5.00 -36.46 -51.97
N LEU A 24 -6.23 -36.27 -51.47
CA LEU A 24 -6.48 -35.40 -50.31
C LEU A 24 -5.60 -35.90 -49.14
N LEU A 25 -4.46 -35.25 -48.93
CA LEU A 25 -3.78 -35.30 -47.64
C LEU A 25 -4.61 -34.45 -46.68
N CYS A 26 -5.30 -35.11 -45.73
CA CYS A 26 -5.62 -34.46 -44.47
C CYS A 26 -4.27 -34.09 -43.84
N ALA A 27 -3.89 -32.81 -43.91
CA ALA A 27 -2.67 -32.35 -43.26
C ALA A 27 -2.80 -32.63 -41.76
N ALA A 28 -1.86 -33.38 -41.19
CA ALA A 28 -1.84 -33.61 -39.75
C ALA A 28 -1.68 -32.28 -39.01
N LEU A 29 -2.44 -32.07 -37.93
CA LEU A 29 -2.36 -30.85 -37.11
C LEU A 29 -0.96 -30.67 -36.52
N GLU A 30 -0.49 -29.43 -36.50
CA GLU A 30 0.73 -29.03 -35.82
C GLU A 30 0.52 -29.04 -34.29
N PRO A 31 1.53 -29.38 -33.48
CA PRO A 31 1.44 -29.25 -32.03
C PRO A 31 1.30 -27.77 -31.64
N ILE A 32 0.47 -27.49 -30.64
CA ILE A 32 0.27 -26.13 -30.11
C ILE A 32 1.52 -25.72 -29.33
N PRO A 33 2.28 -24.69 -29.76
CA PRO A 33 3.43 -24.20 -29.03
C PRO A 33 2.99 -23.37 -27.81
N ASP A 34 3.86 -23.32 -26.80
CA ASP A 34 3.73 -22.30 -25.75
C ASP A 34 3.88 -20.90 -26.38
N LYS A 35 3.28 -19.90 -25.71
CA LYS A 35 3.21 -18.50 -26.16
C LYS A 35 2.51 -18.31 -27.52
N LEU A 36 1.59 -19.21 -27.90
CA LEU A 36 0.67 -18.99 -29.02
C LEU A 36 -0.45 -18.02 -28.61
N VAL A 37 -0.52 -16.88 -29.30
CA VAL A 37 -1.46 -15.79 -29.02
C VAL A 37 -2.28 -15.50 -30.28
N VAL A 38 -3.59 -15.33 -30.12
CA VAL A 38 -4.49 -14.85 -31.18
C VAL A 38 -4.89 -13.41 -30.86
N LEU A 39 -4.71 -12.49 -31.80
CA LEU A 39 -5.19 -11.11 -31.67
C LEU A 39 -6.50 -10.91 -32.43
N THR A 40 -7.49 -10.36 -31.74
CA THR A 40 -8.81 -10.04 -32.29
C THR A 40 -9.21 -8.61 -31.99
N PHE A 41 -9.85 -7.96 -32.96
CA PHE A 41 -10.25 -6.55 -32.92
C PHE A 41 -11.72 -6.41 -33.35
N ASP A 42 -12.54 -5.79 -32.52
CA ASP A 42 -14.00 -5.73 -32.70
C ASP A 42 -14.48 -4.36 -33.17
N ASP A 43 -15.70 -4.34 -33.72
CA ASP A 43 -16.51 -3.13 -33.99
C ASP A 43 -16.12 -2.27 -35.19
N SER A 44 -15.16 -2.68 -36.01
CA SER A 44 -14.74 -1.92 -37.21
C SER A 44 -14.22 -0.51 -36.91
N VAL A 45 -13.63 -0.29 -35.74
CA VAL A 45 -13.15 1.02 -35.28
C VAL A 45 -12.05 1.57 -36.19
N ALA A 46 -12.08 2.86 -36.54
CA ALA A 46 -11.15 3.49 -37.47
C ALA A 46 -9.67 3.34 -37.06
N SER A 47 -9.40 3.25 -35.76
CA SER A 47 -8.05 3.04 -35.20
C SER A 47 -7.46 1.68 -35.53
N HIS A 48 -8.26 0.68 -35.89
CA HIS A 48 -7.78 -0.58 -36.45
C HIS A 48 -6.87 -0.35 -37.65
N TYR A 49 -7.27 0.56 -38.53
CA TYR A 49 -6.54 0.87 -39.75
C TYR A 49 -5.42 1.90 -39.52
N SER A 50 -5.69 2.96 -38.74
CA SER A 50 -4.77 4.08 -38.60
C SER A 50 -3.68 3.88 -37.54
N VAL A 51 -3.92 3.04 -36.51
CA VAL A 51 -3.00 2.84 -35.39
C VAL A 51 -2.58 1.37 -35.24
N VAL A 52 -3.54 0.44 -35.19
CA VAL A 52 -3.27 -0.97 -34.91
C VAL A 52 -2.48 -1.62 -36.06
N ARG A 53 -2.99 -1.52 -37.29
CA ARG A 53 -2.40 -2.08 -38.51
C ARG A 53 -0.90 -1.77 -38.69
N PRO A 54 -0.42 -0.51 -38.68
CA PRO A 54 1.01 -0.24 -38.87
C PRO A 54 1.87 -0.87 -37.76
N LEU A 55 1.37 -0.94 -36.53
CA LEU A 55 2.10 -1.56 -35.43
C LEU A 55 2.16 -3.08 -35.53
N LEU A 56 1.07 -3.74 -35.94
CA LEU A 56 1.08 -5.19 -36.21
C LEU A 56 2.07 -5.53 -37.33
N LYS A 57 2.08 -4.74 -38.41
CA LYS A 57 3.05 -4.91 -39.51
C LYS A 57 4.50 -4.73 -39.04
N GLN A 58 4.76 -3.75 -38.16
CA GLN A 58 6.08 -3.52 -37.60
C GLN A 58 6.63 -4.76 -36.87
N TYR A 59 5.77 -5.50 -36.16
CA TYR A 59 6.18 -6.70 -35.41
C TYR A 59 5.98 -8.01 -36.18
N GLY A 60 5.46 -7.97 -37.40
CA GLY A 60 5.16 -9.17 -38.20
C GLY A 60 4.01 -10.00 -37.63
N PHE A 61 3.11 -9.38 -36.88
CA PHE A 61 1.96 -10.06 -36.27
C PHE A 61 0.77 -10.13 -37.23
N SER A 62 0.06 -11.25 -37.19
CA SER A 62 -1.25 -11.42 -37.84
C SER A 62 -2.37 -11.20 -36.82
N ALA A 63 -3.58 -10.88 -37.31
CA ALA A 63 -4.73 -10.59 -36.46
C ALA A 63 -6.06 -10.75 -37.23
N THR A 64 -7.15 -10.79 -36.47
CA THR A 64 -8.53 -10.84 -36.97
C THR A 64 -9.27 -9.56 -36.64
N PHE A 65 -9.87 -8.93 -37.66
CA PHE A 65 -10.75 -7.77 -37.52
C PHE A 65 -12.19 -8.21 -37.75
N PHE A 66 -13.03 -8.13 -36.73
CA PHE A 66 -14.43 -8.52 -36.76
C PHE A 66 -15.31 -7.34 -37.17
N ILE A 67 -16.00 -7.49 -38.31
CA ILE A 67 -16.68 -6.40 -39.00
C ILE A 67 -18.18 -6.39 -38.74
N THR A 68 -18.70 -5.19 -38.48
CA THR A 68 -20.12 -4.85 -38.28
C THR A 68 -20.41 -3.51 -38.96
N GLU A 69 -21.65 -3.31 -39.42
CA GLU A 69 -22.16 -2.00 -39.85
C GLU A 69 -23.06 -1.35 -38.79
N GLY A 70 -23.02 -1.86 -37.55
CA GLY A 70 -23.83 -1.40 -36.43
C GLY A 70 -23.43 -0.01 -35.92
N PHE A 71 -24.08 0.41 -34.83
CA PHE A 71 -23.89 1.74 -34.23
C PHE A 71 -24.03 2.86 -35.27
N SER A 72 -23.08 3.79 -35.35
CA SER A 72 -23.05 4.88 -36.32
C SER A 72 -22.13 4.61 -37.52
N PHE A 73 -21.67 3.37 -37.74
CA PHE A 73 -20.72 2.99 -38.81
C PHE A 73 -21.04 3.59 -40.19
N ARG A 74 -22.32 3.57 -40.58
CA ARG A 74 -22.76 4.01 -41.91
C ARG A 74 -22.51 5.50 -42.17
N THR A 75 -22.49 6.31 -41.12
CA THR A 75 -22.40 7.78 -41.22
C THR A 75 -21.14 8.35 -40.55
N ASN A 76 -20.58 7.67 -39.54
CA ASN A 76 -19.41 8.13 -38.81
C ASN A 76 -18.12 7.44 -39.30
N LYS A 77 -17.47 8.01 -40.32
CA LYS A 77 -16.16 7.54 -40.80
C LYS A 77 -14.96 8.16 -40.08
N LYS A 78 -15.21 8.98 -39.07
CA LYS A 78 -14.17 9.46 -38.16
C LYS A 78 -13.77 8.37 -37.17
N ASP A 79 -14.76 7.70 -36.59
CA ASP A 79 -14.54 6.68 -35.55
C ASP A 79 -14.70 5.24 -36.07
N TYR A 80 -15.29 5.02 -37.25
CA TYR A 80 -15.32 3.70 -37.91
C TYR A 80 -14.60 3.69 -39.26
N MET A 81 -14.08 2.52 -39.62
CA MET A 81 -13.45 2.29 -40.93
C MET A 81 -14.45 2.40 -42.09
N THR A 82 -13.91 2.71 -43.26
CA THR A 82 -14.57 2.53 -44.56
C THR A 82 -14.41 1.09 -45.05
N TRP A 83 -15.26 0.65 -45.97
CA TRP A 83 -15.13 -0.69 -46.56
C TRP A 83 -13.85 -0.81 -47.40
N GLU A 84 -13.38 0.28 -47.99
CA GLU A 84 -12.11 0.35 -48.72
C GLU A 84 -10.91 0.07 -47.79
N GLN A 85 -10.92 0.63 -46.57
CA GLN A 85 -9.92 0.35 -45.53
C GLN A 85 -9.99 -1.11 -45.05
N ILE A 86 -11.19 -1.65 -44.87
CA ILE A 86 -11.40 -3.06 -44.50
C ILE A 86 -10.86 -3.99 -45.59
N ALA A 87 -11.12 -3.69 -46.87
CA ALA A 87 -10.59 -4.43 -48.00
C ALA A 87 -9.06 -4.33 -48.11
N GLU A 88 -8.48 -3.19 -47.73
CA GLU A 88 -7.04 -3.04 -47.66
C GLU A 88 -6.41 -3.89 -46.56
N LEU A 89 -7.00 -3.94 -45.36
CA LEU A 89 -6.56 -4.86 -44.29
C LEU A 89 -6.52 -6.31 -44.81
N HIS A 90 -7.54 -6.73 -45.54
CA HIS A 90 -7.56 -8.06 -46.16
C HIS A 90 -6.42 -8.26 -47.17
N ARG A 91 -6.21 -7.31 -48.09
CA ARG A 91 -5.13 -7.39 -49.09
C ARG A 91 -3.73 -7.42 -48.45
N GLU A 92 -3.57 -6.79 -47.29
CA GLU A 92 -2.34 -6.83 -46.50
C GLU A 92 -2.15 -8.13 -45.70
N GLY A 93 -3.09 -9.07 -45.79
CA GLY A 93 -2.98 -10.40 -45.21
C GLY A 93 -3.66 -10.57 -43.85
N PHE A 94 -4.31 -9.55 -43.30
CA PHE A 94 -5.10 -9.69 -42.09
C PHE A 94 -6.40 -10.49 -42.34
N GLU A 95 -6.96 -11.06 -41.28
CA GLU A 95 -8.24 -11.75 -41.36
C GLU A 95 -9.41 -10.78 -41.16
N ILE A 96 -10.44 -10.95 -41.98
CA ILE A 96 -11.73 -10.29 -41.82
C ILE A 96 -12.73 -11.33 -41.32
N GLY A 97 -13.23 -11.11 -40.10
CA GLY A 97 -14.24 -11.92 -39.43
C GLY A 97 -15.60 -11.24 -39.42
N ASN A 98 -16.66 -11.99 -39.10
CA ASN A 98 -18.02 -11.48 -39.05
C ASN A 98 -18.45 -11.13 -37.61
N HIS A 99 -19.06 -9.95 -37.41
CA HIS A 99 -19.56 -9.49 -36.11
C HIS A 99 -21.04 -9.11 -36.13
N THR A 100 -21.83 -9.75 -36.99
CA THR A 100 -23.22 -9.37 -37.36
C THR A 100 -23.32 -8.00 -38.03
N ARG A 101 -24.39 -7.74 -38.79
CA ARG A 101 -24.55 -6.44 -39.46
C ARG A 101 -24.80 -5.32 -38.48
N ASP A 102 -25.73 -5.51 -37.54
CA ASP A 102 -26.26 -4.43 -36.70
C ASP A 102 -25.59 -4.39 -35.31
N HIS A 103 -24.46 -5.09 -35.10
CA HIS A 103 -23.89 -5.39 -33.79
C HIS A 103 -24.93 -6.07 -32.86
N MET A 104 -25.68 -7.01 -33.42
CA MET A 104 -26.78 -7.72 -32.75
C MET A 104 -26.24 -8.86 -31.89
N GLY A 105 -26.35 -8.74 -30.56
CA GLY A 105 -26.07 -9.84 -29.64
C GLY A 105 -27.00 -11.04 -29.90
N VAL A 106 -26.48 -12.26 -29.84
CA VAL A 106 -27.23 -13.47 -30.18
C VAL A 106 -27.99 -13.97 -28.95
N SER A 107 -29.31 -14.13 -29.09
CA SER A 107 -30.21 -14.61 -28.03
C SER A 107 -31.33 -15.48 -28.61
N ALA A 108 -32.00 -16.27 -27.77
CA ALA A 108 -33.18 -17.03 -28.17
C ALA A 108 -34.24 -16.18 -28.92
N GLY A 109 -34.43 -14.92 -28.51
CA GLY A 109 -35.45 -14.03 -29.08
C GLY A 109 -35.14 -13.48 -30.48
N ASN A 110 -33.89 -13.56 -30.94
CA ASN A 110 -33.47 -13.03 -32.24
C ASN A 110 -32.66 -14.02 -33.09
N LEU A 111 -32.58 -15.29 -32.68
CA LEU A 111 -31.81 -16.33 -33.36
C LEU A 111 -32.23 -16.50 -34.83
N ASN A 112 -33.52 -16.34 -35.14
CA ASN A 112 -34.05 -16.40 -36.50
C ASN A 112 -33.47 -15.32 -37.45
N ARG A 113 -32.91 -14.24 -36.90
CA ARG A 113 -32.26 -13.16 -37.68
C ARG A 113 -30.76 -13.37 -37.87
N LEU A 114 -30.14 -14.33 -37.17
CA LEU A 114 -28.68 -14.52 -37.21
C LEU A 114 -28.15 -14.75 -38.64
N THR A 115 -28.86 -15.56 -39.44
CA THR A 115 -28.49 -15.79 -40.85
C THR A 115 -28.50 -14.50 -41.67
N GLU A 116 -29.56 -13.70 -41.55
CA GLU A 116 -29.69 -12.40 -42.24
C GLU A 116 -28.54 -11.45 -41.86
N GLN A 117 -28.21 -11.39 -40.57
CA GLN A 117 -27.16 -10.54 -40.05
C GLN A 117 -25.77 -10.93 -40.55
N ILE A 118 -25.46 -12.23 -40.58
CA ILE A 118 -24.18 -12.75 -41.07
C ILE A 118 -24.08 -12.56 -42.58
N GLU A 119 -25.13 -12.91 -43.33
CA GLU A 119 -25.12 -12.83 -44.79
C GLU A 119 -24.99 -11.39 -45.30
N ALA A 120 -25.54 -10.41 -44.59
CA ALA A 120 -25.38 -9.02 -44.99
C ALA A 120 -23.91 -8.57 -44.95
N ILE A 121 -23.14 -8.97 -43.94
CA ILE A 121 -21.69 -8.69 -43.89
C ILE A 121 -20.93 -9.50 -44.95
N ASN A 122 -21.35 -10.73 -45.23
CA ASN A 122 -20.75 -11.54 -46.29
C ASN A 122 -20.96 -10.92 -47.68
N ALA A 123 -22.14 -10.35 -47.94
CA ALA A 123 -22.43 -9.63 -49.18
C ALA A 123 -21.51 -8.41 -49.34
N ARG A 124 -21.33 -7.62 -48.27
CA ARG A 124 -20.37 -6.51 -48.28
C ARG A 124 -18.93 -6.96 -48.50
N CYS A 125 -18.51 -8.07 -47.88
CA CYS A 125 -17.19 -8.65 -48.14
C CYS A 125 -17.03 -9.00 -49.63
N ALA A 126 -18.04 -9.65 -50.23
CA ALA A 126 -18.01 -10.03 -51.64
C ALA A 126 -17.92 -8.82 -52.59
N GLU A 127 -18.69 -7.75 -52.32
CA GLU A 127 -18.62 -6.49 -53.08
C GLU A 127 -17.22 -5.86 -53.08
N HIS A 128 -16.44 -6.10 -52.03
CA HIS A 128 -15.10 -5.54 -51.83
C HIS A 128 -13.97 -6.54 -52.12
N GLY A 129 -14.29 -7.70 -52.72
CA GLY A 129 -13.30 -8.72 -53.08
C GLY A 129 -12.70 -9.47 -51.88
N ILE A 130 -13.37 -9.44 -50.73
CA ILE A 130 -12.99 -10.16 -49.52
C ILE A 130 -13.73 -11.51 -49.52
N PRO A 131 -13.05 -12.65 -49.32
CA PRO A 131 -13.69 -13.94 -49.18
C PRO A 131 -14.72 -13.94 -48.05
N ARG A 132 -15.70 -14.83 -48.16
CA ARG A 132 -16.69 -15.04 -47.11
C ARG A 132 -15.98 -15.32 -45.77
N PRO A 133 -16.23 -14.53 -44.71
CA PRO A 133 -15.66 -14.75 -43.38
C PRO A 133 -15.84 -16.19 -42.89
N ALA A 134 -14.75 -16.79 -42.43
CA ALA A 134 -14.74 -18.12 -41.82
C ALA A 134 -14.68 -18.07 -40.28
N SER A 135 -14.59 -16.87 -39.72
CA SER A 135 -14.58 -16.62 -38.27
C SER A 135 -15.73 -15.72 -37.86
N PHE A 136 -16.19 -15.90 -36.62
CA PHE A 136 -17.27 -15.12 -36.03
C PHE A 136 -16.91 -14.63 -34.63
N ALA A 137 -17.46 -13.49 -34.23
CA ALA A 137 -17.39 -12.97 -32.88
C ALA A 137 -18.80 -12.67 -32.38
N TYR A 138 -19.17 -13.17 -31.20
CA TYR A 138 -20.48 -12.91 -30.62
C TYR A 138 -20.55 -11.47 -30.08
N PRO A 139 -21.40 -10.58 -30.64
CA PRO A 139 -21.51 -9.21 -30.14
C PRO A 139 -21.98 -9.18 -28.70
N GLY A 140 -21.32 -8.33 -27.89
CA GLY A 140 -21.62 -8.18 -26.46
C GLY A 140 -21.44 -9.47 -25.63
N ASN A 141 -20.68 -10.45 -26.12
CA ASN A 141 -20.52 -11.78 -25.51
C ASN A 141 -21.85 -12.55 -25.32
N ALA A 142 -22.90 -12.16 -26.07
CA ALA A 142 -24.21 -12.78 -25.97
C ALA A 142 -24.21 -14.14 -26.67
N LEU A 143 -24.43 -15.19 -25.90
CA LEU A 143 -24.27 -16.57 -26.33
C LEU A 143 -25.58 -17.34 -26.25
N GLU A 144 -25.94 -17.98 -27.37
CA GLU A 144 -27.15 -18.80 -27.50
C GLU A 144 -26.79 -20.17 -28.11
N PRO A 145 -27.07 -21.31 -27.42
CA PRO A 145 -26.78 -22.66 -27.93
C PRO A 145 -27.32 -22.93 -29.34
N GLY A 146 -28.50 -22.40 -29.67
CA GLY A 146 -29.12 -22.57 -30.99
C GLY A 146 -28.32 -21.93 -32.15
N ALA A 147 -27.33 -21.08 -31.86
CA ALA A 147 -26.48 -20.45 -32.87
C ALA A 147 -25.46 -21.40 -33.50
N LEU A 148 -24.99 -22.41 -32.77
CA LEU A 148 -23.96 -23.34 -33.24
C LEU A 148 -24.28 -24.01 -34.58
N PRO A 149 -25.46 -24.65 -34.77
CA PRO A 149 -25.81 -25.24 -36.05
C PRO A 149 -25.93 -24.20 -37.18
N VAL A 150 -26.39 -22.98 -36.86
CA VAL A 150 -26.50 -21.88 -37.82
C VAL A 150 -25.11 -21.43 -38.29
N LEU A 151 -24.19 -21.16 -37.36
CA LEU A 151 -22.81 -20.78 -37.67
C LEU A 151 -22.09 -21.85 -38.50
N LYS A 152 -22.25 -23.13 -38.14
CA LYS A 152 -21.71 -24.27 -38.88
C LYS A 152 -22.26 -24.33 -40.31
N HIS A 153 -23.58 -24.19 -40.48
CA HIS A 153 -24.22 -24.17 -41.80
C HIS A 153 -23.73 -23.02 -42.69
N LEU A 154 -23.42 -21.87 -42.10
CA LEU A 154 -22.92 -20.69 -42.81
C LEU A 154 -21.42 -20.73 -43.12
N GLY A 155 -20.73 -21.81 -42.73
CA GLY A 155 -19.31 -22.04 -43.02
C GLY A 155 -18.35 -21.42 -42.01
N ILE A 156 -18.83 -20.97 -40.84
CA ILE A 156 -17.97 -20.49 -39.76
C ILE A 156 -17.24 -21.68 -39.13
N ARG A 157 -15.92 -21.56 -39.01
CA ARG A 157 -15.01 -22.58 -38.48
C ARG A 157 -14.58 -22.29 -37.05
N PHE A 158 -14.41 -21.02 -36.72
CA PHE A 158 -14.04 -20.57 -35.37
C PHE A 158 -14.93 -19.41 -34.94
N ALA A 159 -15.39 -19.44 -33.70
CA ALA A 159 -16.16 -18.33 -33.16
C ALA A 159 -15.78 -18.01 -31.71
N ARG A 160 -15.56 -16.73 -31.41
CA ARG A 160 -15.12 -16.23 -30.11
C ARG A 160 -16.24 -15.49 -29.37
N ARG A 161 -16.43 -15.83 -28.10
CA ARG A 161 -17.55 -15.36 -27.24
C ARG A 161 -17.16 -14.41 -26.09
N GLY A 162 -15.88 -14.11 -25.91
CA GLY A 162 -15.39 -13.30 -24.78
C GLY A 162 -15.19 -14.09 -23.49
N GLY A 163 -15.16 -13.40 -22.34
CA GLY A 163 -14.96 -13.99 -21.00
C GLY A 163 -16.23 -14.42 -20.26
N ALA A 164 -17.40 -13.95 -20.71
CA ALA A 164 -18.69 -14.34 -20.16
C ALA A 164 -19.14 -15.70 -20.71
N PRO A 165 -19.90 -16.51 -19.94
CA PRO A 165 -20.43 -16.25 -18.60
C PRO A 165 -19.51 -16.61 -17.42
N GLU A 166 -18.29 -17.09 -17.63
CA GLU A 166 -17.36 -17.46 -16.55
C GLU A 166 -16.85 -16.25 -15.73
N PHE A 167 -16.87 -15.07 -16.32
CA PHE A 167 -16.53 -13.80 -15.68
C PHE A 167 -17.59 -12.74 -15.99
N PRO A 168 -17.80 -11.76 -15.08
CA PRO A 168 -18.55 -10.56 -15.41
C PRO A 168 -17.92 -9.83 -16.61
N TYR A 169 -18.77 -9.33 -17.52
CA TYR A 169 -18.35 -8.67 -18.76
C TYR A 169 -17.39 -7.49 -18.52
N ASP A 170 -17.69 -6.65 -17.52
CA ASP A 170 -16.96 -5.40 -17.26
C ASP A 170 -15.50 -5.64 -16.83
N TRP A 171 -15.19 -6.81 -16.29
CA TRP A 171 -13.84 -7.10 -15.75
C TRP A 171 -12.78 -7.29 -16.85
N GLY A 172 -13.21 -7.55 -18.09
CA GLY A 172 -12.30 -7.88 -19.19
C GLY A 172 -11.53 -9.19 -18.98
N ARG A 173 -11.87 -9.99 -17.96
CA ARG A 173 -11.16 -11.24 -17.64
C ARG A 173 -11.76 -12.43 -18.39
N GLY A 174 -10.92 -13.42 -18.64
CA GLY A 174 -11.34 -14.63 -19.34
C GLY A 174 -10.37 -15.79 -19.19
N SER A 175 -10.62 -16.87 -19.92
CA SER A 175 -9.83 -18.11 -19.90
C SER A 175 -9.19 -18.34 -21.27
N ALA A 176 -7.95 -18.84 -21.30
CA ALA A 176 -7.35 -19.31 -22.54
C ALA A 176 -8.19 -20.41 -23.19
N TYR A 177 -8.12 -20.45 -24.52
CA TYR A 177 -8.74 -21.50 -25.30
C TYR A 177 -8.01 -22.83 -25.07
N GLU A 178 -8.76 -23.87 -24.75
CA GLU A 178 -8.25 -25.23 -24.52
C GLU A 178 -8.81 -26.17 -25.61
N PRO A 179 -8.12 -26.32 -26.76
CA PRO A 179 -8.52 -27.27 -27.80
C PRO A 179 -8.72 -28.68 -27.23
N GLY A 180 -9.80 -29.35 -27.64
CA GLY A 180 -10.21 -30.61 -27.03
C GLY A 180 -11.27 -30.46 -25.92
N LEU A 181 -11.26 -29.35 -25.18
CA LEU A 181 -12.23 -29.06 -24.11
C LEU A 181 -13.23 -27.97 -24.52
N ASP A 182 -12.75 -26.90 -25.13
CA ASP A 182 -13.57 -25.80 -25.63
C ASP A 182 -14.00 -26.07 -27.09
N HIS A 183 -15.27 -25.85 -27.38
CA HIS A 183 -15.80 -25.99 -28.74
C HIS A 183 -15.20 -24.91 -29.66
N PRO A 184 -14.79 -25.21 -30.91
CA PRO A 184 -14.22 -24.22 -31.85
C PRO A 184 -15.11 -23.00 -32.13
N LEU A 185 -16.42 -23.15 -31.96
CA LEU A 185 -17.41 -22.07 -32.08
C LEU A 185 -17.78 -21.37 -30.76
N LEU A 186 -17.08 -21.67 -29.66
CA LEU A 186 -17.30 -21.10 -28.32
C LEU A 186 -15.99 -20.67 -27.65
N ILE A 187 -15.02 -20.22 -28.45
CA ILE A 187 -13.67 -19.86 -27.99
C ILE A 187 -13.76 -18.73 -26.95
N PRO A 188 -13.27 -18.94 -25.71
CA PRO A 188 -13.17 -17.88 -24.73
C PRO A 188 -12.05 -16.91 -25.11
N SER A 189 -12.23 -15.63 -24.75
CA SER A 189 -11.09 -14.71 -24.68
C SER A 189 -10.31 -14.98 -23.39
N ALA A 190 -8.99 -15.01 -23.44
CA ALA A 190 -8.13 -15.00 -22.24
C ALA A 190 -8.13 -13.63 -21.55
N GLY A 191 -8.44 -12.59 -22.32
CA GLY A 191 -8.51 -11.21 -21.88
C GLY A 191 -9.18 -10.32 -22.91
N ASP A 192 -9.92 -9.32 -22.42
CA ASP A 192 -10.57 -8.28 -23.20
C ASP A 192 -10.13 -6.93 -22.62
N ALA A 193 -9.35 -6.18 -23.39
CA ALA A 193 -8.67 -4.99 -22.90
C ALA A 193 -9.67 -3.91 -22.44
N ARG A 194 -9.35 -3.26 -21.31
CA ARG A 194 -10.16 -2.19 -20.71
C ARG A 194 -9.34 -0.92 -20.53
N PRO A 195 -9.98 0.26 -20.37
CA PRO A 195 -9.30 1.54 -20.20
C PRO A 195 -8.33 1.58 -19.01
N ASP A 196 -8.65 0.84 -17.94
CA ASP A 196 -7.89 0.78 -16.69
C ASP A 196 -6.85 -0.35 -16.65
N TRP A 197 -6.75 -1.19 -17.68
CA TRP A 197 -5.78 -2.28 -17.72
C TRP A 197 -4.34 -1.77 -17.66
N THR A 198 -3.57 -2.42 -16.79
CA THR A 198 -2.12 -2.24 -16.68
C THR A 198 -1.38 -3.24 -17.59
N ILE A 199 -0.04 -3.18 -17.60
CA ILE A 199 0.77 -4.21 -18.28
C ILE A 199 0.66 -5.56 -17.58
N ASP A 200 0.41 -5.59 -16.27
CA ASP A 200 0.30 -6.84 -15.51
C ASP A 200 -1.01 -7.57 -15.81
N ASP A 201 -2.09 -6.82 -16.09
CA ASP A 201 -3.35 -7.39 -16.57
C ASP A 201 -3.19 -8.08 -17.93
N PHE A 202 -2.44 -7.45 -18.83
CA PHE A 202 -2.12 -7.99 -20.13
C PHE A 202 -1.22 -9.23 -20.03
N LYS A 203 -0.15 -9.16 -19.24
CA LYS A 203 0.75 -10.30 -18.95
C LYS A 203 -0.01 -11.49 -18.41
N ARG A 204 -0.90 -11.28 -17.44
CA ARG A 204 -1.77 -12.33 -16.89
C ARG A 204 -2.57 -13.04 -17.99
N ALA A 205 -3.10 -12.31 -18.96
CA ALA A 205 -3.84 -12.91 -20.07
C ALA A 205 -2.93 -13.73 -21.00
N VAL A 206 -1.75 -13.20 -21.33
CA VAL A 206 -0.75 -13.85 -22.19
C VAL A 206 -0.14 -15.11 -21.54
N ASP A 207 0.16 -15.07 -20.24
CA ASP A 207 0.80 -16.16 -19.49
C ASP A 207 -0.06 -17.44 -19.39
N GLN A 208 -1.33 -17.36 -19.82
CA GLN A 208 -2.19 -18.53 -19.96
C GLN A 208 -1.81 -19.41 -21.16
N ALA A 209 -1.11 -18.86 -22.18
CA ALA A 209 -0.70 -19.55 -23.40
C ALA A 209 0.46 -20.54 -23.15
N LYS A 210 0.19 -21.60 -22.39
CA LYS A 210 1.17 -22.64 -22.06
C LYS A 210 0.49 -23.98 -21.85
N GLY A 211 1.21 -25.05 -22.16
CA GLY A 211 0.74 -26.43 -21.98
C GLY A 211 -0.41 -26.78 -22.92
N GLY A 212 -0.31 -26.38 -24.20
CA GLY A 212 -1.34 -26.63 -25.21
C GLY A 212 -2.54 -25.67 -25.18
N ARG A 213 -2.51 -24.64 -24.32
CA ARG A 213 -3.55 -23.60 -24.24
C ARG A 213 -3.15 -22.39 -25.07
N ILE A 214 -4.15 -21.68 -25.60
CA ILE A 214 -3.97 -20.57 -26.54
C ILE A 214 -4.59 -19.30 -25.94
N ALA A 215 -3.81 -18.22 -25.82
CA ALA A 215 -4.35 -16.95 -25.34
C ALA A 215 -5.02 -16.21 -26.49
N VAL A 216 -6.35 -16.08 -26.45
CA VAL A 216 -7.12 -15.28 -27.41
C VAL A 216 -7.40 -13.92 -26.78
N LEU A 217 -6.86 -12.85 -27.35
CA LEU A 217 -6.96 -11.50 -26.80
C LEU A 217 -7.92 -10.67 -27.64
N GLN A 218 -8.81 -9.96 -26.95
CA GLN A 218 -9.83 -9.11 -27.52
C GLN A 218 -9.50 -7.64 -27.27
N PHE A 219 -9.65 -6.85 -28.33
CA PHE A 219 -9.52 -5.40 -28.33
C PHE A 219 -10.72 -4.80 -29.07
N HIS A 220 -11.16 -3.61 -28.66
CA HIS A 220 -12.15 -2.84 -29.40
C HIS A 220 -11.40 -1.81 -30.24
N GLY A 221 -11.01 -0.65 -29.70
CA GLY A 221 -10.17 0.32 -30.44
C GLY A 221 -8.99 0.91 -29.66
N ALA A 222 -7.95 1.28 -30.41
CA ALA A 222 -6.72 1.90 -29.91
C ALA A 222 -6.40 3.24 -30.61
N PRO A 223 -7.21 4.31 -30.48
CA PRO A 223 -8.31 4.44 -29.52
C PRO A 223 -9.70 4.03 -30.03
N ASP A 224 -10.67 3.93 -29.12
CA ASP A 224 -12.11 3.86 -29.42
C ASP A 224 -12.77 5.05 -28.72
N ASN A 225 -13.20 6.04 -29.49
CA ASN A 225 -13.79 7.25 -28.93
C ASN A 225 -15.29 7.14 -28.70
N GLU A 226 -15.97 6.25 -29.43
CA GLU A 226 -17.43 6.10 -29.38
C GLU A 226 -17.83 5.12 -28.26
N HIS A 227 -16.93 4.17 -27.92
CA HIS A 227 -17.12 3.20 -26.84
C HIS A 227 -16.02 3.33 -25.76
N PRO A 228 -16.02 4.43 -24.97
CA PRO A 228 -14.93 4.71 -24.04
C PRO A 228 -14.74 3.67 -22.93
N TRP A 229 -15.73 2.80 -22.66
CA TRP A 229 -15.66 1.76 -21.62
C TRP A 229 -14.84 0.52 -22.03
N VAL A 230 -14.57 0.34 -23.32
CA VAL A 230 -13.75 -0.76 -23.88
C VAL A 230 -12.53 -0.26 -24.66
N HIS A 231 -12.26 1.05 -24.59
CA HIS A 231 -11.12 1.69 -25.22
C HIS A 231 -9.78 1.20 -24.64
N THR A 232 -8.79 1.01 -25.51
CA THR A 232 -7.38 0.83 -25.11
C THR A 232 -6.56 2.05 -25.50
N PRO A 233 -5.88 2.76 -24.57
CA PRO A 233 -5.02 3.89 -24.93
C PRO A 233 -3.91 3.49 -25.94
N PRO A 234 -3.62 4.29 -26.98
CA PRO A 234 -2.65 3.92 -28.02
C PRO A 234 -1.26 3.55 -27.49
N GLU A 235 -0.77 4.31 -26.50
CA GLU A 235 0.50 4.06 -25.83
C GLU A 235 0.51 2.75 -25.06
N ARG A 236 -0.64 2.39 -24.48
CA ARG A 236 -0.81 1.10 -23.77
C ARG A 236 -0.81 -0.05 -24.77
N PHE A 237 -1.55 0.09 -25.87
CA PHE A 237 -1.55 -0.88 -26.95
C PHE A 237 -0.13 -1.10 -27.51
N ALA A 238 0.64 -0.02 -27.68
CA ALA A 238 2.04 -0.11 -28.09
C ALA A 238 2.90 -0.91 -27.10
N GLN A 239 2.73 -0.69 -25.80
CA GLN A 239 3.41 -1.47 -24.76
C GLN A 239 3.04 -2.96 -24.82
N TYR A 240 1.76 -3.28 -25.06
CA TYR A 240 1.29 -4.65 -25.18
C TYR A 240 1.91 -5.38 -26.37
N MET A 241 1.91 -4.76 -27.56
CA MET A 241 2.51 -5.38 -28.75
C MET A 241 4.02 -5.55 -28.59
N LYS A 242 4.70 -4.55 -28.03
CA LYS A 242 6.13 -4.66 -27.72
C LYS A 242 6.39 -5.83 -26.78
N HIS A 243 5.58 -6.01 -25.74
CA HIS A 243 5.73 -7.13 -24.81
C HIS A 243 5.59 -8.49 -25.49
N LEU A 244 4.57 -8.68 -26.34
CA LEU A 244 4.42 -9.92 -27.12
C LEU A 244 5.66 -10.20 -27.99
N HIS A 245 6.23 -9.16 -28.59
CA HIS A 245 7.42 -9.28 -29.43
C HIS A 245 8.66 -9.65 -28.61
N ASP A 246 8.92 -8.91 -27.52
CA ASP A 246 10.06 -9.13 -26.63
C ASP A 246 10.03 -10.54 -26.01
N GLU A 247 8.84 -11.04 -25.68
CA GLU A 247 8.64 -12.39 -25.14
C GLU A 247 8.69 -13.50 -26.19
N GLY A 248 8.81 -13.15 -27.48
CA GLY A 248 8.84 -14.11 -28.57
C GLY A 248 7.53 -14.88 -28.74
N CYS A 249 6.38 -14.25 -28.44
CA CYS A 249 5.07 -14.85 -28.67
C CYS A 249 4.83 -15.09 -30.17
N GLN A 250 4.25 -16.26 -30.50
CA GLN A 250 3.74 -16.50 -31.84
C GLN A 250 2.34 -15.91 -31.94
N VAL A 251 2.19 -14.85 -32.74
CA VAL A 251 0.95 -14.08 -32.84
C VAL A 251 0.27 -14.31 -34.19
N ILE A 252 -0.94 -14.87 -34.17
CA ILE A 252 -1.67 -15.32 -35.36
C ILE A 252 -3.10 -14.73 -35.45
N ALA A 253 -3.72 -14.85 -36.63
CA ALA A 253 -5.15 -14.62 -36.79
C ALA A 253 -5.97 -15.85 -36.37
N LEU A 254 -7.28 -15.71 -36.17
CA LEU A 254 -8.13 -16.76 -35.64
C LEU A 254 -8.29 -17.91 -36.65
N ARG A 255 -8.37 -17.64 -37.95
CA ARG A 255 -8.39 -18.65 -39.02
C ARG A 255 -7.17 -19.56 -39.00
N ASP A 256 -6.02 -19.02 -38.57
CA ASP A 256 -4.75 -19.72 -38.61
C ASP A 256 -4.69 -20.81 -37.51
N LEU A 257 -5.65 -20.81 -36.57
CA LEU A 257 -5.86 -21.91 -35.63
C LEU A 257 -6.11 -23.24 -36.33
N ALA A 258 -6.59 -23.25 -37.57
CA ALA A 258 -6.80 -24.48 -38.35
C ALA A 258 -5.51 -25.29 -38.56
N ARG A 259 -4.33 -24.71 -38.33
CA ARG A 259 -3.05 -25.42 -38.31
C ARG A 259 -2.89 -26.33 -37.09
N PHE A 260 -3.50 -25.95 -35.97
CA PHE A 260 -3.31 -26.57 -34.66
C PHE A 260 -4.58 -27.26 -34.12
N VAL A 261 -5.75 -26.86 -34.60
CA VAL A 261 -7.05 -27.24 -34.07
C VAL A 261 -7.96 -27.66 -35.22
N ASP A 262 -8.65 -28.79 -35.05
CA ASP A 262 -9.69 -29.24 -35.97
C ASP A 262 -10.98 -28.42 -35.77
N PRO A 263 -11.38 -27.55 -36.71
CA PRO A 263 -12.60 -26.76 -36.59
C PRO A 263 -13.88 -27.61 -36.71
N SER A 264 -13.78 -28.86 -37.17
CA SER A 264 -14.91 -29.78 -37.29
C SER A 264 -15.14 -30.62 -36.04
N GLN A 265 -14.30 -30.44 -35.01
CA GLN A 265 -14.40 -31.17 -33.75
C GLN A 265 -15.80 -31.03 -33.13
N GLU A 266 -16.48 -32.16 -32.95
CA GLU A 266 -17.75 -32.22 -32.21
C GLU A 266 -17.49 -32.62 -30.75
N LEU A 267 -18.18 -31.93 -29.84
CA LEU A 267 -18.20 -32.24 -28.41
C LEU A 267 -19.60 -32.70 -28.04
N SER A 268 -19.71 -33.71 -27.17
CA SER A 268 -21.01 -34.23 -26.72
C SER A 268 -21.85 -33.19 -25.98
N ASP A 269 -21.20 -32.29 -25.24
CA ASP A 269 -21.80 -31.08 -24.66
C ASP A 269 -20.83 -29.89 -24.79
N PRO A 270 -21.03 -29.01 -25.79
CA PRO A 270 -20.19 -27.82 -25.99
C PRO A 270 -20.18 -26.84 -24.81
N PHE A 271 -21.17 -26.88 -23.92
CA PHE A 271 -21.34 -25.94 -22.80
C PHE A 271 -20.88 -26.51 -21.46
N ALA A 272 -20.61 -27.81 -21.35
CA ALA A 272 -20.19 -28.46 -20.10
C ALA A 272 -18.95 -27.80 -19.48
N VAL A 273 -17.95 -27.43 -20.29
CA VAL A 273 -16.72 -26.77 -19.80
C VAL A 273 -17.02 -25.38 -19.24
N ILE A 274 -17.96 -24.64 -19.85
CA ILE A 274 -18.40 -23.31 -19.42
C ILE A 274 -19.06 -23.43 -18.04
N GLU A 275 -20.01 -24.35 -17.89
CA GLU A 275 -20.68 -24.59 -16.60
C GLU A 275 -19.71 -25.09 -15.52
N LYS A 276 -18.78 -25.98 -15.87
CA LYS A 276 -17.73 -26.44 -14.95
C LYS A 276 -16.88 -25.27 -14.44
N ARG A 277 -16.45 -24.37 -15.34
CA ARG A 277 -15.67 -23.18 -14.98
C ARG A 277 -16.50 -22.22 -14.12
N LYS A 278 -17.78 -21.98 -14.43
CA LYS A 278 -18.70 -21.18 -13.58
C LYS A 278 -18.82 -21.76 -12.17
N VAL A 279 -19.04 -23.06 -12.04
CA VAL A 279 -19.14 -23.75 -10.75
C VAL A 279 -17.81 -23.69 -9.98
N ALA A 280 -16.67 -23.79 -10.65
CA ALA A 280 -15.36 -23.60 -10.04
C ALA A 280 -15.15 -22.19 -9.48
N ARG A 281 -15.91 -21.21 -9.97
CA ARG A 281 -15.83 -19.78 -9.62
C ARG A 281 -16.96 -19.32 -8.71
N ARG A 282 -17.71 -20.25 -8.13
CA ARG A 282 -18.72 -19.91 -7.15
C ARG A 282 -18.03 -19.61 -5.82
N GLU A 283 -18.21 -18.39 -5.34
CA GLU A 283 -17.74 -17.97 -4.04
C GLU A 283 -18.52 -18.67 -2.92
N VAL A 284 -17.86 -18.78 -1.78
CA VAL A 284 -18.31 -19.45 -0.57
C VAL A 284 -18.22 -18.47 0.58
N ARG A 285 -19.32 -18.36 1.30
CA ARG A 285 -19.42 -17.50 2.46
C ARG A 285 -18.60 -18.07 3.61
N VAL A 286 -17.62 -17.28 4.05
CA VAL A 286 -16.85 -17.49 5.27
C VAL A 286 -17.32 -16.50 6.30
N GLU A 287 -17.77 -16.98 7.46
CA GLU A 287 -18.13 -16.14 8.61
C GLU A 287 -17.13 -16.36 9.75
N GLY A 288 -16.79 -15.31 10.49
CA GLY A 288 -15.82 -15.39 11.56
C GLY A 288 -16.14 -14.53 12.77
N GLY A 289 -15.55 -14.89 13.91
CA GLY A 289 -15.61 -14.11 15.15
C GLY A 289 -14.28 -14.16 15.88
N ILE A 290 -14.02 -13.12 16.69
CA ILE A 290 -12.77 -12.91 17.40
C ILE A 290 -13.10 -12.72 18.88
N LYS A 291 -12.37 -13.42 19.75
CA LYS A 291 -12.55 -13.36 21.19
C LYS A 291 -11.22 -13.34 21.93
N ASP A 292 -11.24 -12.84 23.16
CA ASP A 292 -10.14 -12.99 24.10
C ASP A 292 -10.09 -14.45 24.56
N ALA A 293 -8.90 -15.05 24.49
CA ALA A 293 -8.71 -16.45 24.85
C ALA A 293 -8.95 -16.73 26.35
N SER A 294 -8.74 -15.74 27.22
CA SER A 294 -8.86 -15.89 28.68
C SER A 294 -10.27 -15.59 29.18
N THR A 295 -10.91 -14.53 28.70
CA THR A 295 -12.23 -14.10 29.19
C THR A 295 -13.38 -14.61 28.32
N GLY A 296 -13.11 -15.04 27.09
CA GLY A 296 -14.12 -15.39 26.09
C GLY A 296 -14.91 -14.19 25.54
N GLN A 297 -14.62 -12.97 26.00
CA GLN A 297 -15.27 -11.75 25.49
C GLN A 297 -14.91 -11.51 24.04
N ARG A 298 -15.87 -11.04 23.26
CA ARG A 298 -15.63 -10.68 21.85
C ARG A 298 -14.71 -9.46 21.78
N LEU A 299 -13.79 -9.47 20.82
CA LEU A 299 -12.80 -8.42 20.66
C LEU A 299 -12.95 -7.72 19.30
N PRO A 300 -12.89 -6.38 19.25
CA PRO A 300 -12.51 -5.70 18.02
C PRO A 300 -11.05 -6.03 17.66
N ALA A 301 -10.74 -6.10 16.38
CA ALA A 301 -9.39 -6.45 15.92
C ALA A 301 -9.18 -6.09 14.45
N ARG A 302 -7.92 -6.03 14.06
CA ARG A 302 -7.45 -5.96 12.68
C ARG A 302 -7.40 -7.36 12.07
N ILE A 303 -7.90 -7.49 10.84
CA ILE A 303 -7.98 -8.74 10.09
C ILE A 303 -7.28 -8.58 8.75
N TYR A 304 -6.26 -9.41 8.53
CA TYR A 304 -5.62 -9.64 7.24
C TYR A 304 -6.16 -10.93 6.64
N VAL A 305 -6.52 -10.90 5.36
CA VAL A 305 -6.85 -12.11 4.59
C VAL A 305 -6.09 -12.06 3.27
N HIS A 306 -5.19 -13.01 3.08
CA HIS A 306 -4.35 -13.11 1.88
C HIS A 306 -4.54 -14.48 1.22
N GLY A 307 -4.91 -14.49 -0.05
CA GLY A 307 -5.10 -15.72 -0.81
C GLY A 307 -3.81 -16.24 -1.44
N GLU A 308 -3.74 -17.54 -1.73
CA GLU A 308 -2.63 -18.13 -2.51
C GLU A 308 -2.51 -17.55 -3.93
N ASP A 309 -3.58 -16.91 -4.41
CA ASP A 309 -3.64 -16.15 -5.66
C ASP A 309 -2.93 -14.78 -5.59
N GLY A 310 -2.36 -14.45 -4.42
CA GLY A 310 -1.66 -13.20 -4.16
C GLY A 310 -2.58 -12.01 -3.84
N GLN A 311 -3.90 -12.20 -3.78
CA GLN A 311 -4.87 -11.13 -3.54
C GLN A 311 -5.15 -10.89 -2.06
N TRP A 312 -5.52 -9.64 -1.74
CA TRP A 312 -6.00 -9.24 -0.41
C TRP A 312 -7.51 -9.19 -0.38
N TYR A 313 -8.09 -9.74 0.68
CA TYR A 313 -9.54 -9.81 0.88
C TYR A 313 -9.93 -9.04 2.15
N PHE A 314 -11.05 -8.32 2.08
CA PHE A 314 -11.47 -7.37 3.11
C PHE A 314 -12.80 -7.79 3.72
N PRO A 315 -12.81 -8.37 4.94
CA PRO A 315 -14.03 -8.80 5.60
C PRO A 315 -15.03 -7.65 5.84
N LYS A 316 -16.31 -7.99 5.80
CA LYS A 316 -17.44 -7.08 6.06
C LYS A 316 -18.18 -7.48 7.34
N PRO A 317 -18.90 -6.56 8.00
CA PRO A 317 -19.77 -6.91 9.12
C PRO A 317 -20.83 -7.93 8.69
N ALA A 318 -21.01 -8.98 9.49
CA ALA A 318 -22.10 -9.96 9.28
C ALA A 318 -23.39 -9.57 10.02
N SER A 319 -23.39 -8.45 10.76
CA SER A 319 -24.52 -7.90 11.51
C SER A 319 -24.64 -6.40 11.26
N ARG A 320 -25.83 -5.82 11.50
CA ARG A 320 -26.10 -4.39 11.25
C ARG A 320 -25.40 -3.48 12.26
N GLU A 321 -25.16 -3.99 13.45
CA GLU A 321 -24.48 -3.32 14.56
C GLU A 321 -22.95 -3.35 14.39
N GLY A 322 -22.46 -4.28 13.57
CA GLY A 322 -21.05 -4.42 13.26
C GLY A 322 -20.55 -3.31 12.34
N THR A 323 -19.38 -2.77 12.67
CA THR A 323 -18.65 -1.84 11.82
C THR A 323 -17.33 -2.45 11.37
N ALA A 324 -16.87 -2.03 10.19
CA ALA A 324 -15.60 -2.41 9.62
C ALA A 324 -15.02 -1.23 8.84
N VAL A 325 -13.70 -1.05 8.92
CA VAL A 325 -12.99 0.00 8.17
C VAL A 325 -11.84 -0.66 7.41
N THR A 326 -11.92 -0.58 6.07
CA THR A 326 -10.88 -1.09 5.18
C THR A 326 -9.69 -0.13 5.14
N TYR A 327 -8.49 -0.68 5.31
CA TYR A 327 -7.23 0.01 5.12
C TYR A 327 -6.47 -0.64 3.97
N ASN A 328 -6.34 0.11 2.87
CA ASN A 328 -5.62 -0.29 1.67
C ASN A 328 -4.63 0.83 1.34
N ARG A 329 -3.39 0.68 1.81
CA ARG A 329 -2.33 1.66 1.61
C ARG A 329 -1.08 0.99 1.08
N ARG A 330 -0.47 1.66 0.11
CA ARG A 330 0.81 1.30 -0.50
C ARG A 330 1.72 2.52 -0.45
N SER A 331 2.99 2.29 -0.13
CA SER A 331 3.99 3.36 -0.21
C SER A 331 4.15 3.84 -1.66
N GLY A 332 4.23 5.16 -1.84
CA GLY A 332 4.62 5.75 -3.13
C GLY A 332 6.09 5.53 -3.49
N PHE A 333 6.92 5.09 -2.54
CA PHE A 333 8.37 4.93 -2.70
C PHE A 333 8.81 3.47 -2.90
N ASN A 334 8.00 2.53 -2.41
CA ASN A 334 8.27 1.11 -2.52
C ASN A 334 6.95 0.37 -2.73
N PRO A 335 6.70 -0.20 -3.92
CA PRO A 335 5.46 -0.91 -4.17
C PRO A 335 5.29 -2.14 -3.27
N ASN A 336 6.35 -2.71 -2.71
CA ASN A 336 6.26 -3.87 -1.82
C ASN A 336 5.86 -3.52 -0.39
N ALA A 337 5.97 -2.25 0.01
CA ALA A 337 5.53 -1.76 1.32
C ALA A 337 4.02 -1.49 1.30
N VAL A 338 3.25 -2.51 1.68
CA VAL A 338 1.78 -2.50 1.66
C VAL A 338 1.19 -2.82 3.02
N GLU A 339 0.12 -2.12 3.38
CA GLU A 339 -0.67 -2.34 4.59
C GLU A 339 -2.14 -2.51 4.18
N MET A 340 -2.63 -3.75 4.26
CA MET A 340 -3.85 -4.23 3.61
C MET A 340 -4.69 -5.05 4.58
N HIS A 341 -5.61 -4.39 5.29
CA HIS A 341 -6.41 -5.05 6.32
C HIS A 341 -7.81 -4.45 6.44
N THR A 342 -8.63 -5.08 7.27
CA THR A 342 -9.88 -4.49 7.76
C THR A 342 -9.83 -4.44 9.29
N THR A 343 -10.01 -3.27 9.89
CA THR A 343 -10.33 -3.19 11.31
C THR A 343 -11.81 -3.48 11.50
N HIS A 344 -12.13 -4.35 12.44
CA HIS A 344 -13.48 -4.85 12.64
C HIS A 344 -13.88 -4.66 14.10
N SER A 345 -15.14 -4.26 14.31
CA SER A 345 -15.75 -4.24 15.64
C SER A 345 -15.83 -5.65 16.23
N ALA A 346 -16.17 -5.77 17.53
CA ALA A 346 -16.31 -7.08 18.21
C ALA A 346 -17.41 -8.01 17.64
N HIS A 347 -18.17 -7.55 16.65
CA HIS A 347 -19.22 -8.31 15.99
C HIS A 347 -18.63 -9.33 14.99
N PRO A 348 -19.39 -10.36 14.59
CA PRO A 348 -18.96 -11.29 13.56
C PRO A 348 -18.71 -10.60 12.21
N PHE A 349 -17.73 -11.10 11.48
CA PHE A 349 -17.42 -10.69 10.11
C PHE A 349 -17.82 -11.77 9.11
N HIS A 350 -17.91 -11.41 7.83
CA HIS A 350 -18.03 -12.35 6.73
C HIS A 350 -17.27 -11.87 5.48
N LEU A 351 -16.98 -12.80 4.58
CA LEU A 351 -16.45 -12.56 3.24
C LEU A 351 -16.87 -13.70 2.31
N GLU A 352 -16.96 -13.40 1.03
CA GLU A 352 -17.21 -14.39 -0.01
C GLU A 352 -15.86 -14.73 -0.65
N LEU A 353 -15.46 -16.00 -0.62
CA LEU A 353 -14.16 -16.47 -1.09
C LEU A 353 -14.33 -17.63 -2.06
N LEU A 354 -13.52 -17.69 -3.11
CA LEU A 354 -13.44 -18.90 -3.94
C LEU A 354 -12.87 -20.07 -3.14
N PRO A 355 -13.22 -21.33 -3.46
CA PRO A 355 -12.52 -22.47 -2.92
C PRO A 355 -11.00 -22.36 -3.17
N GLY A 356 -10.20 -22.50 -2.12
CA GLY A 356 -8.77 -22.21 -2.19
C GLY A 356 -8.14 -22.07 -0.81
N ARG A 357 -6.84 -21.79 -0.78
CA ARG A 357 -6.08 -21.57 0.45
C ARG A 357 -5.92 -20.09 0.73
N TYR A 358 -6.15 -19.72 1.98
CA TYR A 358 -6.04 -18.35 2.47
C TYR A 358 -5.30 -18.32 3.81
N THR A 359 -4.51 -17.28 4.04
CA THR A 359 -3.94 -16.99 5.36
C THR A 359 -4.75 -15.88 6.01
N PHE A 360 -5.30 -16.16 7.19
CA PHE A 360 -5.91 -15.17 8.06
C PHE A 360 -4.93 -14.77 9.15
N THR A 361 -4.65 -13.48 9.32
CA THR A 361 -3.87 -12.97 10.45
C THR A 361 -4.73 -11.97 11.23
N ILE A 362 -4.87 -12.20 12.54
CA ILE A 362 -5.66 -11.36 13.45
C ILE A 362 -4.73 -10.67 14.43
N GLU A 363 -4.86 -9.35 14.52
CA GLU A 363 -4.04 -8.51 15.39
C GLU A 363 -4.90 -7.52 16.18
N ARG A 364 -4.50 -7.22 17.41
CA ARG A 364 -5.14 -6.23 18.28
C ARG A 364 -4.05 -5.44 18.99
N GLY A 365 -3.59 -4.39 18.32
CA GLY A 365 -2.51 -3.55 18.83
C GLY A 365 -1.25 -4.33 19.18
N LYS A 366 -0.55 -3.87 20.22
CA LYS A 366 0.72 -4.46 20.65
C LYS A 366 0.62 -5.37 21.85
N GLU A 367 -0.51 -5.37 22.56
CA GLU A 367 -0.68 -6.07 23.85
C GLU A 367 -1.19 -7.51 23.71
N TYR A 368 -1.54 -7.91 22.48
CA TYR A 368 -1.92 -9.27 22.10
C TYR A 368 -0.87 -9.91 21.20
N PHE A 369 -0.74 -11.23 21.28
CA PHE A 369 -0.01 -11.99 20.26
C PHE A 369 -0.85 -12.04 18.98
N PRO A 370 -0.25 -11.79 17.80
CA PRO A 370 -0.90 -12.09 16.53
C PRO A 370 -1.33 -13.55 16.44
N GLU A 371 -2.50 -13.80 15.87
CA GLU A 371 -2.98 -15.15 15.55
C GLU A 371 -3.04 -15.30 14.03
N ALA A 372 -2.14 -16.10 13.46
CA ALA A 372 -2.14 -16.44 12.05
C ALA A 372 -2.59 -17.89 11.83
N ARG A 373 -3.49 -18.11 10.86
CA ARG A 373 -4.01 -19.43 10.50
C ARG A 373 -4.19 -19.55 8.99
N GLU A 374 -3.62 -20.61 8.42
CA GLU A 374 -4.00 -21.06 7.08
C GLU A 374 -5.39 -21.72 7.13
N VAL A 375 -6.25 -21.32 6.21
CA VAL A 375 -7.63 -21.78 6.08
C VAL A 375 -7.84 -22.27 4.65
N ILE A 376 -8.32 -23.50 4.51
CA ILE A 376 -8.76 -24.05 3.23
C ILE A 376 -10.26 -23.83 3.14
N VAL A 377 -10.68 -23.01 2.18
CA VAL A 377 -12.08 -22.80 1.84
C VAL A 377 -12.48 -23.89 0.84
N GLU A 378 -13.42 -24.74 1.24
CA GLU A 378 -14.04 -25.71 0.35
C GLU A 378 -15.36 -25.17 -0.20
N ARG A 379 -16.21 -26.02 -0.79
CA ARG A 379 -17.48 -25.59 -1.42
C ARG A 379 -18.63 -25.35 -0.44
N ALA A 380 -18.45 -25.65 0.84
CA ALA A 380 -19.46 -25.48 1.88
C ALA A 380 -19.18 -24.20 2.71
N PRO A 381 -20.21 -23.48 3.19
CA PRO A 381 -20.02 -22.33 4.06
C PRO A 381 -19.15 -22.67 5.27
N LEU A 382 -18.22 -21.77 5.59
CA LEU A 382 -17.22 -22.00 6.63
C LEU A 382 -17.42 -21.02 7.79
N LYS A 383 -17.38 -21.52 9.03
CA LYS A 383 -17.39 -20.71 10.24
C LYS A 383 -16.05 -20.79 10.95
N LEU A 384 -15.50 -19.63 11.27
CA LEU A 384 -14.20 -19.47 11.90
C LEU A 384 -14.35 -18.82 13.28
N THR A 385 -13.48 -19.20 14.21
CA THR A 385 -13.27 -18.48 15.46
C THR A 385 -11.79 -18.33 15.69
N PHE A 386 -11.38 -17.13 16.11
CA PHE A 386 -10.03 -16.77 16.50
C PHE A 386 -10.04 -16.38 17.98
N SER A 387 -9.04 -16.85 18.73
CA SER A 387 -8.94 -16.67 20.18
C SER A 387 -7.60 -16.01 20.52
N MET A 388 -7.63 -14.68 20.65
CA MET A 388 -6.45 -13.87 20.84
C MET A 388 -5.93 -13.95 22.28
N ARG A 389 -4.62 -14.11 22.44
CA ARG A 389 -3.97 -14.18 23.76
C ARG A 389 -3.32 -12.84 24.09
N ARG A 390 -3.83 -12.16 25.12
CA ARG A 390 -3.19 -10.98 25.69
C ARG A 390 -1.91 -11.41 26.43
N TRP A 391 -0.80 -10.72 26.19
CA TRP A 391 0.48 -11.05 26.83
C TRP A 391 0.90 -10.03 27.89
N ILE A 392 0.36 -8.81 27.81
CA ILE A 392 0.48 -7.77 28.82
C ILE A 392 -0.81 -6.93 28.84
N ASN A 393 -1.20 -6.42 30.00
CA ASN A 393 -2.23 -5.40 30.12
C ASN A 393 -1.59 -4.15 30.73
N MET A 394 -1.39 -3.11 29.93
CA MET A 394 -0.75 -1.88 30.39
C MET A 394 -1.72 -1.00 31.17
N ALA A 395 -2.99 -1.00 30.81
CA ALA A 395 -4.02 -0.22 31.52
C ALA A 395 -4.19 -0.69 32.97
N GLU A 396 -4.16 -2.00 33.22
CA GLU A 396 -4.14 -2.58 34.59
C GLU A 396 -2.90 -2.18 35.40
N ARG A 397 -1.84 -1.73 34.72
CA ARG A 397 -0.59 -1.24 35.34
C ARG A 397 -0.55 0.28 35.47
N GLY A 398 -1.64 0.98 35.13
CA GLY A 398 -1.73 2.44 35.16
C GLY A 398 -1.13 3.14 33.94
N TRP A 399 -0.79 2.41 32.87
CA TRP A 399 -0.19 2.96 31.65
C TRP A 399 -1.17 2.92 30.49
N TYR A 400 -1.40 4.07 29.86
CA TYR A 400 -2.36 4.22 28.78
C TYR A 400 -1.67 4.73 27.52
N SER A 401 -1.90 4.05 26.40
CA SER A 401 -1.27 4.33 25.11
C SER A 401 -1.85 5.57 24.42
N GLY A 402 -1.07 6.19 23.55
CA GLY A 402 -1.56 7.17 22.61
C GLY A 402 -0.79 7.18 21.31
N ASP A 403 -1.48 7.64 20.27
CA ASP A 403 -0.94 7.99 18.96
C ASP A 403 -1.19 9.48 18.75
N THR A 404 -0.11 10.27 18.81
CA THR A 404 -0.17 11.74 18.82
C THR A 404 -0.23 12.34 17.42
N HIS A 405 -0.12 11.53 16.37
CA HIS A 405 -0.07 11.98 14.98
C HIS A 405 -0.66 10.92 14.05
N ASN A 406 -1.89 11.16 13.60
CA ASN A 406 -2.55 10.38 12.55
C ASN A 406 -3.43 11.27 11.68
N HIS A 407 -3.74 10.82 10.47
CA HIS A 407 -4.60 11.52 9.50
C HIS A 407 -5.86 10.72 9.20
N ARG A 408 -6.40 10.03 10.21
CA ARG A 408 -7.64 9.30 10.04
C ARG A 408 -8.81 10.25 10.06
N ASP A 409 -9.80 9.93 9.23
CA ASP A 409 -11.09 10.56 9.35
C ASP A 409 -11.63 10.25 10.76
N PRO A 410 -11.96 11.27 11.57
CA PRO A 410 -12.40 11.03 12.93
C PRO A 410 -13.64 10.12 13.05
N ARG A 411 -14.43 9.99 11.97
CA ARG A 411 -15.59 9.08 11.91
C ARG A 411 -15.19 7.60 11.92
N GLU A 412 -13.96 7.27 11.52
CA GLU A 412 -13.45 5.90 11.51
C GLU A 412 -12.78 5.52 12.84
N LEU A 413 -12.32 6.51 13.62
CA LEU A 413 -11.59 6.30 14.87
C LEU A 413 -12.31 5.40 15.89
N PRO A 414 -13.65 5.48 16.09
CA PRO A 414 -14.36 4.56 16.97
C PRO A 414 -14.10 3.09 16.66
N ASN A 415 -13.96 2.73 15.39
CA ASN A 415 -13.66 1.36 14.99
C ASN A 415 -12.15 1.07 15.08
N VAL A 416 -11.33 1.92 14.45
CA VAL A 416 -9.89 1.69 14.29
C VAL A 416 -9.19 1.68 15.66
N MET A 417 -9.48 2.63 16.53
CA MET A 417 -8.84 2.71 17.86
C MET A 417 -9.19 1.52 18.74
N LEU A 418 -10.44 1.08 18.72
CA LEU A 418 -10.86 -0.08 19.49
C LEU A 418 -10.25 -1.36 18.93
N ALA A 419 -10.09 -1.49 17.61
CA ALA A 419 -9.41 -2.63 17.00
C ALA A 419 -7.91 -2.67 17.33
N GLU A 420 -7.28 -1.51 17.50
CA GLU A 420 -5.88 -1.40 17.87
C GLU A 420 -5.64 -1.33 19.39
N ASP A 421 -6.66 -1.19 20.24
CA ASP A 421 -6.50 -0.95 21.69
C ASP A 421 -5.59 0.27 21.96
N VAL A 422 -5.87 1.41 21.28
CA VAL A 422 -5.15 2.69 21.45
C VAL A 422 -5.97 3.63 22.32
N ASN A 423 -5.52 3.93 23.54
CA ASN A 423 -6.33 4.65 24.52
C ASN A 423 -6.57 6.12 24.13
N VAL A 424 -5.59 6.81 23.55
CA VAL A 424 -5.72 8.21 23.13
C VAL A 424 -5.35 8.39 21.66
N GLY A 425 -6.30 8.88 20.86
CA GLY A 425 -6.10 9.22 19.45
C GLY A 425 -6.13 10.73 19.22
N LEU A 426 -5.09 11.29 18.61
CA LEU A 426 -5.00 12.72 18.29
C LEU A 426 -4.91 12.92 16.76
N PRO A 427 -6.03 12.86 16.01
CA PRO A 427 -6.02 13.09 14.57
C PRO A 427 -5.65 14.53 14.21
N MET A 428 -4.84 14.72 13.16
CA MET A 428 -4.52 16.01 12.55
C MET A 428 -5.69 16.48 11.67
N VAL A 429 -6.75 16.97 12.33
CA VAL A 429 -7.99 17.39 11.66
C VAL A 429 -7.80 18.66 10.85
N ASP A 430 -7.02 19.60 11.36
CA ASP A 430 -6.59 20.79 10.63
C ASP A 430 -5.16 20.55 10.11
N TRP A 431 -4.94 20.72 8.82
CA TRP A 431 -3.65 20.42 8.19
C TRP A 431 -3.38 21.40 7.06
N THR A 432 -2.22 22.04 7.04
CA THR A 432 -1.79 22.92 5.94
C THR A 432 -0.45 22.47 5.38
N THR A 433 -0.32 22.59 4.05
CA THR A 433 0.91 22.23 3.32
C THR A 433 1.57 23.37 2.55
N VAL A 434 1.00 24.58 2.67
CA VAL A 434 1.47 25.78 1.96
C VAL A 434 1.68 26.90 2.97
N SER A 435 2.86 27.52 2.96
CA SER A 435 3.24 28.51 3.98
C SER A 435 2.33 29.75 4.04
N THR A 436 1.67 30.08 2.94
CA THR A 436 0.77 31.24 2.80
C THR A 436 -0.71 30.89 2.98
N VAL A 437 -1.02 29.67 3.42
CA VAL A 437 -2.38 29.21 3.68
C VAL A 437 -2.49 28.77 5.14
N PRO A 438 -3.32 29.42 5.97
CA PRO A 438 -3.50 28.99 7.35
C PRO A 438 -4.31 27.68 7.41
N PRO A 439 -4.18 26.88 8.48
CA PRO A 439 -4.93 25.62 8.63
C PRO A 439 -6.44 25.77 8.46
N THR A 440 -7.02 26.88 8.95
CA THR A 440 -8.45 27.18 8.80
C THR A 440 -8.94 27.31 7.35
N ALA A 441 -8.06 27.71 6.43
CA ALA A 441 -8.36 27.90 5.00
C ALA A 441 -7.79 26.79 4.10
N SER A 442 -7.15 25.77 4.68
CA SER A 442 -6.52 24.69 3.93
C SER A 442 -7.53 23.64 3.50
N GLU A 443 -7.47 23.24 2.23
CA GLU A 443 -8.27 22.14 1.67
C GLU A 443 -7.76 20.74 2.08
N ARG A 444 -6.60 20.66 2.73
CA ARG A 444 -6.02 19.39 3.20
C ARG A 444 -6.69 18.87 4.47
N GLY A 445 -7.23 19.76 5.30
CA GLY A 445 -7.93 19.40 6.54
C GLY A 445 -9.42 19.13 6.33
N LEU A 446 -10.14 18.89 7.42
CA LEU A 446 -11.59 18.64 7.42
C LEU A 446 -12.43 19.91 7.73
N GLY A 447 -11.89 21.11 7.48
CA GLY A 447 -12.68 22.34 7.36
C GLY A 447 -13.54 22.73 8.56
N GLY A 448 -13.16 22.37 9.80
CA GLY A 448 -13.93 22.71 11.00
C GLY A 448 -15.18 21.84 11.22
N GLN A 449 -15.30 20.70 10.55
CA GLN A 449 -16.42 19.75 10.69
C GLN A 449 -16.58 19.15 12.10
N PHE A 450 -15.60 19.31 12.98
CA PHE A 450 -15.61 18.73 14.33
C PHE A 450 -15.44 19.84 15.37
N GLY A 451 -16.08 19.70 16.53
CA GLY A 451 -15.92 20.62 17.67
C GLY A 451 -14.56 20.47 18.37
N ASP A 452 -14.45 20.94 19.60
CA ASP A 452 -13.26 20.85 20.46
C ASP A 452 -13.39 19.88 21.63
N ALA A 453 -14.54 19.23 21.79
CA ALA A 453 -14.75 18.25 22.84
C ALA A 453 -14.03 16.93 22.52
N ALA A 454 -13.34 16.37 23.51
CA ALA A 454 -12.88 14.99 23.47
C ALA A 454 -14.08 14.03 23.39
N VAL A 455 -13.98 12.98 22.57
CA VAL A 455 -15.02 12.00 22.35
C VAL A 455 -14.61 10.67 22.95
N SER A 456 -15.25 10.29 24.06
CA SER A 456 -15.04 9.00 24.70
C SER A 456 -15.70 7.88 23.89
N LEU A 457 -14.95 6.81 23.64
CA LEU A 457 -15.43 5.60 22.97
C LEU A 457 -15.89 4.56 24.00
N ASP A 458 -15.15 4.45 25.11
CA ASP A 458 -15.48 3.63 26.28
C ASP A 458 -14.79 4.19 27.54
N ALA A 459 -14.62 3.36 28.58
CA ALA A 459 -14.00 3.76 29.85
C ALA A 459 -12.52 4.13 29.76
N THR A 460 -11.79 3.66 28.74
CA THR A 460 -10.33 3.84 28.60
C THR A 460 -9.89 4.35 27.23
N HIS A 461 -10.83 4.61 26.31
CA HIS A 461 -10.54 5.07 24.96
C HIS A 461 -11.19 6.42 24.66
N VAL A 462 -10.40 7.38 24.16
CA VAL A 462 -10.84 8.73 23.81
C VAL A 462 -10.07 9.25 22.61
N TRP A 463 -10.72 9.98 21.71
CA TRP A 463 -10.01 10.79 20.73
C TRP A 463 -10.38 12.26 20.87
N HIS A 464 -9.45 13.13 20.48
CA HIS A 464 -9.64 14.57 20.56
C HIS A 464 -9.47 15.23 19.19
N PRO A 465 -10.49 15.93 18.65
CA PRO A 465 -10.47 16.49 17.29
C PRO A 465 -9.49 17.65 17.08
N ARG A 466 -9.16 18.43 18.12
CA ARG A 466 -8.41 19.68 17.94
C ARG A 466 -6.91 19.44 18.03
N ASN A 467 -6.37 19.01 16.90
CA ASN A 467 -4.94 18.98 16.64
C ASN A 467 -4.69 19.51 15.22
N THR A 468 -3.57 20.21 15.06
CA THR A 468 -3.21 20.92 13.83
C THR A 468 -1.81 20.52 13.39
N GLU A 469 -1.64 20.27 12.09
CA GLU A 469 -0.33 20.10 11.48
C GLU A 469 -0.01 21.22 10.48
N TYR A 470 1.20 21.76 10.60
CA TYR A 470 1.83 22.60 9.58
C TYR A 470 2.93 21.80 8.89
N GLU A 471 2.61 21.08 7.82
CA GLU A 471 3.57 20.26 7.04
C GLU A 471 3.90 20.93 5.72
N ILE A 472 4.89 21.84 5.73
CA ILE A 472 5.05 22.79 4.64
C ILE A 472 5.92 22.20 3.51
N PHE A 473 5.27 21.83 2.41
CA PHE A 473 5.92 21.41 1.16
C PHE A 473 6.13 22.56 0.17
N ARG A 474 5.37 23.65 0.32
CA ARG A 474 5.41 24.80 -0.59
C ARG A 474 5.53 26.11 0.16
N VAL A 475 6.44 26.97 -0.30
CA VAL A 475 6.55 28.35 0.15
C VAL A 475 5.95 29.28 -0.89
N GLY A 476 4.76 29.82 -0.59
CA GLY A 476 3.92 30.47 -1.58
C GLY A 476 3.61 29.50 -2.73
N GLN A 477 4.02 29.87 -3.96
CA GLN A 477 3.83 29.00 -5.13
C GLN A 477 4.97 28.01 -5.37
N ASN A 478 6.11 28.19 -4.71
CA ASN A 478 7.33 27.43 -4.98
C ASN A 478 7.36 26.10 -4.23
N ASN A 479 7.77 25.03 -4.90
CA ASN A 479 8.08 23.76 -4.25
C ASN A 479 9.35 23.93 -3.42
N HIS A 480 9.20 23.94 -2.10
CA HIS A 480 10.28 24.16 -1.15
C HIS A 480 9.89 23.55 0.18
N THR A 481 10.29 22.30 0.37
CA THR A 481 9.94 21.52 1.56
C THR A 481 10.72 22.02 2.77
N LEU A 482 9.98 22.52 3.76
CA LEU A 482 10.53 22.96 5.03
C LEU A 482 10.55 21.80 6.03
N GLY A 483 9.37 21.41 6.54
CA GLY A 483 9.17 20.39 7.57
C GLY A 483 7.79 20.46 8.20
N ALA A 484 7.63 19.75 9.33
CA ALA A 484 6.37 19.66 10.04
C ALA A 484 6.49 20.05 11.51
N ILE A 485 5.47 20.74 12.01
CA ILE A 485 5.22 20.90 13.44
C ILE A 485 3.76 20.56 13.72
N LEU A 486 3.52 19.94 14.86
CA LEU A 486 2.18 19.57 15.30
C LEU A 486 1.81 20.40 16.51
N ILE A 487 0.55 20.84 16.56
CA ILE A 487 -0.04 21.47 17.73
C ILE A 487 -1.13 20.54 18.23
N VAL A 488 -0.95 19.96 19.40
CA VAL A 488 -1.87 18.97 19.95
C VAL A 488 -2.64 19.52 21.15
N ASN A 489 -3.90 19.11 21.28
CA ASN A 489 -4.79 19.51 22.37
C ASN A 489 -5.01 21.04 22.47
N HIS A 490 -5.14 21.71 21.33
CA HIS A 490 -5.58 23.12 21.29
C HIS A 490 -7.11 23.22 21.37
N ARG A 491 -7.66 24.42 21.54
CA ARG A 491 -9.10 24.65 21.71
C ARG A 491 -9.72 25.27 20.47
N THR A 492 -9.05 26.25 19.89
CA THR A 492 -9.58 26.94 18.70
C THR A 492 -8.72 26.65 17.48
N ARG A 493 -9.33 26.71 16.28
CA ARG A 493 -8.61 26.47 15.03
C ARG A 493 -7.59 27.56 14.77
N PHE A 494 -6.50 27.21 14.09
CA PHE A 494 -5.43 28.15 13.78
C PHE A 494 -5.69 28.89 12.46
N ASP A 495 -5.74 30.22 12.54
CA ASP A 495 -5.81 31.16 11.43
C ASP A 495 -4.47 31.84 11.13
N GLN A 496 -3.44 31.52 11.92
CA GLN A 496 -2.06 31.96 11.70
C GLN A 496 -1.47 31.25 10.47
N LEU A 497 -0.74 32.01 9.66
CA LEU A 497 0.22 31.44 8.73
C LEU A 497 1.39 30.82 9.51
N VAL A 498 2.14 29.91 8.87
CA VAL A 498 3.31 29.29 9.51
C VAL A 498 4.38 30.32 9.90
N PHE A 499 4.50 31.42 9.12
CA PHE A 499 5.38 32.54 9.46
C PHE A 499 4.55 33.80 9.81
N PRO A 500 4.87 34.49 10.91
CA PRO A 500 5.94 34.19 11.88
C PRO A 500 5.57 33.00 12.81
N LEU A 501 6.52 32.09 13.01
CA LEU A 501 6.38 30.88 13.83
C LEU A 501 6.06 31.20 15.30
N LYS A 502 6.60 32.29 15.83
CA LYS A 502 6.31 32.71 17.21
C LYS A 502 4.83 33.02 17.45
N ALA A 503 4.08 33.45 16.43
CA ALA A 503 2.65 33.69 16.55
C ALA A 503 1.88 32.37 16.73
N VAL A 504 2.27 31.32 16.00
CA VAL A 504 1.75 29.96 16.17
C VAL A 504 2.05 29.45 17.58
N ALA A 505 3.31 29.58 18.02
CA ALA A 505 3.71 29.16 19.37
C ALA A 505 2.97 29.92 20.47
N ALA A 506 2.84 31.24 20.36
CA ALA A 506 2.14 32.08 21.34
C ALA A 506 0.68 31.66 21.49
N LYS A 507 -0.01 31.38 20.38
CA LYS A 507 -1.39 30.87 20.42
C LYS A 507 -1.48 29.49 21.07
N ALA A 508 -0.62 28.56 20.67
CA ALA A 508 -0.60 27.21 21.25
C ALA A 508 -0.43 27.28 22.78
N ARG A 509 0.55 28.07 23.26
CA ARG A 509 0.83 28.28 24.67
C ARG A 509 -0.36 28.91 25.42
N ALA A 510 -1.00 29.92 24.82
CA ALA A 510 -2.16 30.58 25.42
C ALA A 510 -3.35 29.61 25.64
N GLU A 511 -3.44 28.56 24.84
CA GLU A 511 -4.50 27.54 24.94
C GLU A 511 -4.10 26.31 25.78
N GLY A 512 -2.85 26.25 26.26
CA GLY A 512 -2.30 25.09 26.96
C GLY A 512 -2.05 23.89 26.05
N ALA A 513 -1.92 24.12 24.74
CA ALA A 513 -1.58 23.11 23.75
C ALA A 513 -0.09 22.76 23.80
N LEU A 514 0.26 21.53 23.44
CA LEU A 514 1.64 21.09 23.32
C LEU A 514 2.09 21.23 21.85
N ILE A 515 3.34 21.63 21.66
CA ILE A 515 3.97 21.72 20.34
C ILE A 515 4.87 20.50 20.16
N ASP A 516 4.59 19.67 19.16
CA ASP A 516 5.41 18.53 18.79
C ASP A 516 6.33 18.87 17.61
N LEU A 517 7.60 18.49 17.75
CA LEU A 517 8.59 18.60 16.68
C LEU A 517 8.66 17.28 15.90
N GLU A 518 8.39 17.38 14.61
CA GLU A 518 8.38 16.25 13.69
C GLU A 518 9.50 16.38 12.62
N LYS A 519 9.84 15.28 11.94
CA LYS A 519 11.03 15.10 11.06
C LYS A 519 12.35 15.51 11.70
N HIS A 520 12.91 14.67 12.58
CA HIS A 520 14.14 14.97 13.33
C HIS A 520 15.35 15.39 12.49
N ASN A 521 15.42 14.99 11.22
CA ASN A 521 16.61 15.13 10.37
C ASN A 521 16.44 16.12 9.20
N TRP A 522 15.36 16.90 9.18
CA TRP A 522 15.18 17.98 8.19
C TRP A 522 15.88 19.27 8.65
N ASN A 523 16.30 20.12 7.70
CA ASN A 523 17.01 21.36 8.02
C ASN A 523 16.16 22.28 8.89
N TRP A 524 14.90 22.44 8.48
CA TRP A 524 13.94 23.31 9.12
C TRP A 524 13.65 22.94 10.57
N SER A 525 13.52 21.65 10.87
CA SER A 525 13.18 21.19 12.22
C SER A 525 14.19 21.67 13.26
N MET A 526 15.48 21.73 12.91
CA MET A 526 16.51 22.28 13.81
C MET A 526 16.47 23.82 13.86
N ALA A 527 16.12 24.48 12.76
CA ALA A 527 16.00 25.94 12.72
C ALA A 527 14.84 26.48 13.56
N VAL A 528 13.78 25.70 13.79
CA VAL A 528 12.59 26.19 14.51
C VAL A 528 12.60 25.94 16.03
N VAL A 529 13.48 25.05 16.52
CA VAL A 529 13.51 24.66 17.95
C VAL A 529 13.67 25.85 18.91
N PRO A 530 14.64 26.78 18.73
CA PRO A 530 14.78 27.93 19.63
C PRO A 530 13.60 28.91 19.59
N LEU A 531 12.84 28.92 18.49
CA LEU A 531 11.71 29.82 18.28
C LEU A 531 10.43 29.30 18.91
N LEU A 532 10.17 28.01 18.71
CA LEU A 532 8.97 27.34 19.18
C LEU A 532 9.11 26.87 20.63
N ASN A 533 10.34 26.58 21.06
CA ASN A 533 10.65 25.86 22.29
C ASN A 533 9.71 24.65 22.45
N PRO A 534 9.80 23.65 21.53
CA PRO A 534 8.81 22.59 21.43
C PRO A 534 8.73 21.78 22.72
N ASP A 535 7.56 21.18 22.92
CA ASP A 535 7.25 20.40 24.10
C ASP A 535 7.60 18.93 23.91
N LEU A 536 7.17 18.42 22.77
CA LEU A 536 7.26 17.04 22.40
C LEU A 536 8.27 16.86 21.26
N PHE A 537 8.79 15.66 21.16
CA PHE A 537 9.62 15.23 20.05
C PHE A 537 9.14 13.84 19.63
N GLU A 538 8.68 13.70 18.39
CA GLU A 538 8.16 12.44 17.85
C GLU A 538 9.30 11.43 17.63
N LEU A 539 9.78 10.85 18.72
CA LEU A 539 10.93 9.95 18.75
C LEU A 539 10.59 8.60 18.12
N ALA A 540 9.35 8.15 18.30
CA ALA A 540 8.76 7.05 17.52
C ALA A 540 7.84 7.65 16.45
N ASN A 541 8.44 8.13 15.36
CA ASN A 541 7.73 8.84 14.30
C ASN A 541 7.14 7.97 13.18
N ASN A 542 6.37 8.63 12.32
CA ASN A 542 5.69 8.11 11.13
C ASN A 542 6.58 7.46 10.04
N HIS A 543 7.90 7.40 10.22
CA HIS A 543 8.82 6.63 9.36
C HIS A 543 9.15 5.23 9.92
N HIS A 544 8.68 4.91 11.13
CA HIS A 544 8.77 3.56 11.68
C HIS A 544 7.58 2.74 11.21
N TRP A 545 7.84 1.74 10.36
CA TRP A 545 6.78 0.97 9.72
C TRP A 545 6.80 -0.50 10.14
N GLU A 546 5.62 -1.12 10.15
CA GLU A 546 5.50 -2.57 10.28
C GLU A 546 6.10 -3.27 9.04
N VAL A 547 5.77 -2.73 7.87
CA VAL A 547 6.13 -3.18 6.52
C VAL A 547 7.58 -2.84 6.16
N GLU A 548 8.00 -3.18 4.93
CA GLU A 548 9.36 -2.90 4.44
C GLU A 548 9.71 -1.40 4.51
N TYR A 549 10.84 -1.09 5.16
CA TYR A 549 11.35 0.27 5.29
C TYR A 549 11.72 0.86 3.93
N SER A 550 11.17 2.03 3.61
CA SER A 550 11.20 2.55 2.24
C SER A 550 11.71 3.99 2.12
N LEU A 551 11.98 4.69 3.22
CA LEU A 551 12.31 6.12 3.23
C LEU A 551 13.83 6.34 3.23
N LYS A 552 14.49 5.90 2.16
CA LYS A 552 15.92 6.09 1.93
C LYS A 552 16.16 7.43 1.24
N ASN A 553 17.17 8.20 1.67
CA ASN A 553 17.59 9.49 1.07
C ASN A 553 16.58 10.65 1.24
N TRP A 554 15.70 10.59 2.23
CA TRP A 554 14.68 11.62 2.48
C TRP A 554 15.11 12.70 3.48
N ALA A 555 16.35 12.65 3.96
CA ALA A 555 16.84 13.52 5.00
C ALA A 555 18.27 13.97 4.77
N VAL A 556 18.71 14.90 5.60
CA VAL A 556 20.10 15.36 5.57
C VAL A 556 21.00 14.31 6.22
N PRO A 557 22.13 13.93 5.58
CA PRO A 557 22.99 12.87 6.09
C PRO A 557 23.43 13.10 7.54
N ALA A 558 23.48 12.01 8.31
CA ALA A 558 23.95 12.06 9.68
C ALA A 558 25.45 12.47 9.72
N PRO A 559 25.86 13.38 10.63
CA PRO A 559 27.26 13.71 10.81
C PRO A 559 28.04 12.53 11.40
N ALA A 560 29.32 12.40 11.03
CA ALA A 560 30.16 11.25 11.39
C ALA A 560 30.24 10.96 12.90
N TRP A 561 30.13 11.98 13.76
CA TRP A 561 30.19 11.81 15.21
C TRP A 561 29.01 11.00 15.79
N MET A 562 27.91 10.87 15.05
CA MET A 562 26.77 10.04 15.45
C MET A 562 27.06 8.53 15.31
N GLY A 563 28.15 8.15 14.61
CA GLY A 563 28.57 6.76 14.48
C GLY A 563 27.63 5.88 13.65
N LEU A 564 26.90 6.48 12.72
CA LEU A 564 25.96 5.79 11.83
C LEU A 564 26.63 5.48 10.49
N SER A 565 26.21 4.38 9.86
CA SER A 565 26.72 3.99 8.54
C SER A 565 26.02 4.75 7.41
N GLY A 566 26.75 4.95 6.30
CA GLY A 566 26.24 5.59 5.10
C GLY A 566 25.60 6.96 5.34
N SER A 567 24.33 7.12 4.94
CA SER A 567 23.59 8.37 5.12
C SER A 567 22.99 8.54 6.53
N GLY A 568 22.98 7.48 7.33
CA GLY A 568 22.20 7.41 8.57
C GLY A 568 20.70 7.16 8.35
N THR A 569 20.26 6.97 7.10
CA THR A 569 18.85 6.66 6.76
C THR A 569 18.69 5.40 5.92
N ASP A 570 19.77 4.63 5.74
CA ASP A 570 19.80 3.48 4.84
C ASP A 570 19.03 2.28 5.40
N THR A 571 18.91 2.20 6.72
CA THR A 571 18.15 1.17 7.45
C THR A 571 17.21 1.80 8.48
N GLU A 572 16.15 1.08 8.85
CA GLU A 572 15.23 1.47 9.94
C GLU A 572 15.98 1.69 11.26
N ARG A 573 17.02 0.89 11.52
CA ARG A 573 17.85 1.01 12.72
C ARG A 573 18.65 2.31 12.71
N ASP A 574 19.32 2.62 11.59
CA ASP A 574 20.09 3.86 11.46
C ASP A 574 19.18 5.08 11.58
N TRP A 575 17.99 5.04 10.97
CA TRP A 575 16.97 6.08 11.10
C TRP A 575 16.60 6.34 12.56
N THR A 576 16.32 5.26 13.31
CA THR A 576 15.96 5.35 14.73
C THR A 576 17.11 5.94 15.55
N LEU A 577 18.33 5.45 15.34
CA LEU A 577 19.50 5.90 16.07
C LEU A 577 19.87 7.35 15.73
N TYR A 578 19.64 7.81 14.49
CA TYR A 578 19.75 9.22 14.12
C TYR A 578 18.72 10.07 14.90
N GLY A 579 17.48 9.61 15.00
CA GLY A 579 16.45 10.24 15.83
C GLY A 579 16.90 10.40 17.27
N PHE A 580 17.47 9.35 17.86
CA PHE A 580 18.01 9.39 19.22
C PHE A 580 19.15 10.39 19.37
N GLN A 581 20.15 10.38 18.49
CA GLN A 581 21.28 11.30 18.59
C GLN A 581 20.86 12.77 18.40
N THR A 582 19.88 13.02 17.53
CA THR A 582 19.31 14.37 17.36
C THR A 582 18.60 14.81 18.64
N TYR A 583 17.73 13.95 19.17
CA TYR A 583 17.01 14.21 20.42
C TYR A 583 17.99 14.49 21.57
N TYR A 584 19.06 13.71 21.69
CA TYR A 584 20.08 13.89 22.72
C TYR A 584 20.87 15.19 22.55
N ALA A 585 21.22 15.57 21.32
CA ALA A 585 21.89 16.85 21.06
C ALA A 585 21.02 18.04 21.50
N LEU A 586 19.71 17.98 21.26
CA LEU A 586 18.77 19.00 21.72
C LEU A 586 18.62 19.00 23.25
N LEU A 587 18.50 17.84 23.88
CA LEU A 587 18.50 17.74 25.34
C LEU A 587 19.78 18.34 25.93
N ASN A 588 20.96 17.97 25.42
CA ASN A 588 22.26 18.49 25.85
C ASN A 588 22.39 20.02 25.67
N CYS A 589 21.69 20.58 24.68
CA CYS A 589 21.61 22.03 24.45
C CYS A 589 20.61 22.75 25.37
N GLY A 590 19.95 22.03 26.29
CA GLY A 590 19.07 22.59 27.31
C GLY A 590 17.58 22.59 26.97
N PHE A 591 17.18 22.06 25.81
CA PHE A 591 15.76 21.94 25.45
C PHE A 591 15.12 20.79 26.24
N ARG A 592 13.97 21.04 26.87
CA ARG A 592 13.26 20.05 27.70
C ARG A 592 12.14 19.36 26.92
N LEU A 593 12.57 18.48 26.03
CA LEU A 593 11.68 17.72 25.14
C LEU A 593 11.21 16.43 25.82
N ARG A 594 9.93 16.11 25.68
CA ARG A 594 9.34 14.83 26.13
C ARG A 594 9.10 13.97 24.88
N PRO A 595 9.43 12.68 24.90
CA PRO A 595 9.25 11.85 23.72
C PRO A 595 7.76 11.59 23.48
N ALA A 596 7.34 11.72 22.23
CA ALA A 596 6.02 11.39 21.72
C ALA A 596 6.11 10.36 20.58
N ALA A 597 4.96 9.85 20.16
CA ALA A 597 4.89 8.80 19.17
C ALA A 597 3.69 8.99 18.26
N GLY A 598 3.95 8.90 16.97
CA GLY A 598 3.02 9.19 15.90
C GLY A 598 3.20 8.24 14.74
N THR A 599 2.11 7.86 14.08
CA THR A 599 2.17 6.92 12.96
C THR A 599 1.94 7.57 11.60
N ALA A 600 1.30 8.73 11.56
CA ALA A 600 0.65 9.31 10.38
C ALA A 600 -0.23 8.27 9.64
N ASN A 601 -0.87 7.37 10.39
CA ASN A 601 -1.84 6.42 9.84
C ASN A 601 -2.94 7.18 9.07
N GLY A 602 -3.27 6.73 7.87
CA GLY A 602 -4.07 7.47 6.90
C GLY A 602 -3.26 7.93 5.67
N VAL A 603 -1.98 8.27 5.86
CA VAL A 603 -1.05 8.68 4.79
C VAL A 603 -0.05 7.55 4.46
N HIS A 604 0.49 6.85 5.45
CA HIS A 604 1.52 5.81 5.25
C HIS A 604 0.99 4.38 5.38
N PRO A 605 1.66 3.36 4.80
CA PRO A 605 1.31 1.95 4.97
C PRO A 605 1.73 1.43 6.35
N VAL A 606 1.07 1.94 7.39
CA VAL A 606 1.32 1.62 8.79
C VAL A 606 -0.01 1.65 9.54
N PRO A 607 -0.28 0.73 10.47
CA PRO A 607 -1.51 0.76 11.25
C PRO A 607 -1.47 1.81 12.37
N LEU A 608 -2.66 2.23 12.83
CA LEU A 608 -2.79 3.20 13.93
C LEU A 608 -2.15 2.65 15.21
N GLY A 609 -1.39 3.49 15.92
CA GLY A 609 -0.71 3.10 17.15
C GLY A 609 0.39 2.04 16.95
N PHE A 610 0.95 1.89 15.75
CA PHE A 610 2.18 1.14 15.55
C PHE A 610 3.39 1.78 16.26
N SER A 611 3.43 3.11 16.32
CA SER A 611 4.26 3.87 17.24
C SER A 611 3.36 4.31 18.40
N ARG A 612 3.75 4.08 19.65
CA ARG A 612 2.94 4.46 20.83
C ARG A 612 3.75 5.24 21.82
N VAL A 613 3.11 6.21 22.46
CA VAL A 613 3.55 6.76 23.74
C VAL A 613 2.63 6.19 24.82
N TYR A 614 3.20 5.57 25.85
CA TYR A 614 2.46 5.15 27.02
C TYR A 614 2.67 6.18 28.12
N VAL A 615 1.58 6.65 28.71
CA VAL A 615 1.57 7.64 29.79
C VAL A 615 1.03 7.01 31.06
N GLU A 616 1.74 7.21 32.17
CA GLU A 616 1.37 6.71 33.48
C GLU A 616 0.45 7.68 34.23
N LEU A 617 -0.56 7.12 34.90
CA LEU A 617 -1.53 7.81 35.74
C LEU A 617 -1.62 7.18 37.13
N ASP A 618 -1.60 8.00 38.18
CA ASP A 618 -1.83 7.58 39.58
C ASP A 618 -3.27 7.09 39.88
N GLY A 619 -4.14 7.02 38.87
CA GLY A 619 -5.57 6.72 39.03
C GLY A 619 -6.24 6.22 37.75
N PRO A 620 -7.59 6.14 37.72
CA PRO A 620 -8.30 5.66 36.55
C PRO A 620 -8.09 6.58 35.35
N PHE A 621 -8.25 6.01 34.16
CA PHE A 621 -8.14 6.74 32.91
C PHE A 621 -9.01 8.00 32.90
N ASN A 622 -8.41 9.11 32.49
CA ASN A 622 -9.13 10.30 32.08
C ASN A 622 -8.22 11.12 31.13
N TYR A 623 -8.82 11.68 30.09
CA TYR A 623 -8.07 12.38 29.03
C TYR A 623 -7.21 13.54 29.56
N ALA A 624 -7.77 14.37 30.45
CA ALA A 624 -7.04 15.51 31.01
C ALA A 624 -5.82 15.07 31.84
N GLY A 625 -5.94 13.98 32.60
CA GLY A 625 -4.85 13.36 33.33
C GLY A 625 -3.78 12.82 32.38
N TRP A 626 -4.19 12.17 31.30
CA TRP A 626 -3.29 11.68 30.26
C TRP A 626 -2.49 12.81 29.62
N MET A 627 -3.13 13.90 29.20
CA MET A 627 -2.43 15.07 28.65
C MET A 627 -1.44 15.69 29.65
N ARG A 628 -1.81 15.81 30.93
CA ARG A 628 -0.89 16.30 31.99
C ARG A 628 0.28 15.33 32.23
N GLY A 629 0.05 14.02 32.11
CA GLY A 629 1.10 13.02 32.25
C GLY A 629 2.09 13.05 31.09
N LEU A 630 1.59 13.21 29.85
CA LEU A 630 2.42 13.41 28.66
C LEU A 630 3.25 14.69 28.79
N ASP A 631 2.61 15.80 29.18
CA ASP A 631 3.26 17.08 29.40
C ASP A 631 4.36 17.00 30.47
N ALA A 632 4.09 16.29 31.58
CA ALA A 632 5.07 16.03 32.63
C ALA A 632 6.18 15.03 32.24
N GLY A 633 6.07 14.37 31.08
CA GLY A 633 7.01 13.34 30.65
C GLY A 633 6.93 12.05 31.45
N ARG A 634 5.80 11.74 32.13
CA ARG A 634 5.57 10.44 32.78
C ARG A 634 5.25 9.38 31.73
N SER A 635 6.19 9.17 30.81
CA SER A 635 5.96 8.40 29.59
C SER A 635 7.17 7.61 29.11
N PHE A 636 6.90 6.65 28.24
CA PHE A 636 7.87 6.05 27.34
C PHE A 636 7.26 5.89 25.95
N VAL A 637 8.10 5.88 24.92
CA VAL A 637 7.69 5.59 23.54
C VAL A 637 8.14 4.20 23.13
N THR A 638 7.39 3.55 22.23
CA THR A 638 7.71 2.20 21.78
C THR A 638 7.12 1.87 20.40
N THR A 639 7.82 0.99 19.69
CA THR A 639 7.30 0.26 18.53
C THR A 639 7.07 -1.23 18.82
N GLY A 640 7.43 -1.71 20.03
CA GLY A 640 7.24 -3.11 20.44
C GLY A 640 7.36 -3.30 21.96
N PRO A 641 8.58 -3.26 22.55
CA PRO A 641 8.78 -3.53 23.97
C PRO A 641 8.05 -2.56 24.92
N MET A 642 7.61 -3.05 26.08
CA MET A 642 7.03 -2.23 27.16
C MET A 642 8.09 -1.97 28.22
N LEU A 643 8.42 -0.69 28.44
CA LEU A 643 9.56 -0.25 29.25
C LEU A 643 9.09 0.43 30.53
N LEU A 644 9.14 -0.28 31.66
CA LEU A 644 8.73 0.24 32.96
C LEU A 644 9.98 0.48 33.82
N ALA A 645 10.42 1.72 33.94
CA ALA A 645 11.62 2.08 34.71
C ALA A 645 11.38 3.27 35.63
N LYS A 646 12.14 3.31 36.73
CA LYS A 646 12.15 4.37 37.73
C LYS A 646 13.58 4.74 38.11
N VAL A 647 13.78 5.99 38.51
CA VAL A 647 15.02 6.48 39.13
C VAL A 647 14.71 6.89 40.56
N ASN A 648 15.36 6.31 41.56
CA ASN A 648 15.06 6.56 42.99
C ASN A 648 13.55 6.50 43.31
N GLY A 649 12.83 5.55 42.69
CA GLY A 649 11.38 5.40 42.83
C GLY A 649 10.50 6.40 42.07
N GLN A 650 11.10 7.36 41.36
CA GLN A 650 10.39 8.38 40.56
C GLN A 650 10.21 7.94 39.11
N HIS A 651 9.06 8.29 38.53
CA HIS A 651 8.74 8.05 37.12
C HIS A 651 9.56 8.95 36.18
N PRO A 652 9.68 8.59 34.88
CA PRO A 652 10.25 9.45 33.85
C PRO A 652 9.66 10.88 33.89
N GLY A 653 10.43 11.87 33.45
CA GLY A 653 10.04 13.29 33.48
C GLY A 653 10.32 14.01 34.80
N HIS A 654 10.60 13.28 35.89
CA HIS A 654 10.95 13.89 37.17
C HIS A 654 12.29 14.66 37.11
N ALA A 655 12.33 15.84 37.73
CA ALA A 655 13.54 16.66 37.88
C ALA A 655 14.06 16.61 39.33
N PHE A 656 15.22 15.99 39.52
CA PHE A 656 15.91 15.91 40.80
C PHE A 656 16.72 17.18 41.04
N LYS A 657 16.45 17.87 42.15
CA LYS A 657 17.31 18.96 42.64
C LYS A 657 18.36 18.38 43.57
N GLN A 658 19.63 18.61 43.27
CA GLN A 658 20.79 18.05 43.96
C GLN A 658 21.65 19.16 44.57
N GLU A 659 22.25 18.92 45.74
CA GLU A 659 23.33 19.79 46.25
C GLU A 659 24.63 19.60 45.43
N ALA A 660 25.63 20.47 45.59
CA ALA A 660 26.88 20.44 44.80
C ALA A 660 27.86 19.28 45.18
N LYS A 661 27.35 18.09 45.51
CA LYS A 661 28.11 16.88 45.84
C LYS A 661 27.67 15.72 44.94
N PRO A 662 28.57 14.85 44.45
CA PRO A 662 28.21 13.67 43.67
C PRO A 662 27.14 12.83 44.38
N ARG A 663 26.13 12.39 43.64
CA ARG A 663 25.04 11.55 44.17
C ARG A 663 24.86 10.32 43.29
N GLN A 664 24.54 9.20 43.95
CA GLN A 664 24.13 7.98 43.27
C GLN A 664 22.63 7.99 43.02
N TYR A 665 22.25 7.57 41.82
CA TYR A 665 20.88 7.41 41.36
C TYR A 665 20.64 5.93 41.08
N GLU A 666 19.72 5.33 41.82
CA GLU A 666 19.28 3.96 41.58
C GLU A 666 18.33 3.94 40.40
N MET A 667 18.72 3.29 39.31
CA MET A 667 17.86 3.01 38.18
C MET A 667 17.39 1.57 38.25
N ALA A 668 16.08 1.35 38.27
CA ALA A 668 15.51 0.01 38.30
C ALA A 668 14.26 -0.08 37.42
N GLY A 669 14.00 -1.26 36.86
CA GLY A 669 12.85 -1.45 36.01
C GLY A 669 12.68 -2.88 35.50
N SER A 670 11.54 -3.10 34.85
CA SER A 670 11.18 -4.34 34.17
C SER A 670 10.78 -4.01 32.73
N ILE A 671 11.33 -4.76 31.78
CA ILE A 671 11.05 -4.61 30.35
C ILE A 671 10.39 -5.88 29.85
N PHE A 672 9.23 -5.73 29.20
CA PHE A 672 8.47 -6.82 28.63
C PHE A 672 8.49 -6.74 27.10
N SER A 673 8.58 -7.87 26.42
CA SER A 673 8.65 -7.91 24.96
C SER A 673 8.03 -9.19 24.41
N GLN A 674 7.53 -9.15 23.17
CA GLN A 674 6.96 -10.35 22.54
C GLN A 674 8.09 -11.29 22.10
N GLU A 675 9.21 -10.74 21.66
CA GLU A 675 10.43 -11.46 21.28
C GLU A 675 11.56 -11.15 22.27
N PRO A 676 12.65 -11.95 22.30
CA PRO A 676 13.79 -11.63 23.15
C PRO A 676 14.36 -10.24 22.85
N LEU A 677 14.72 -9.51 23.91
CA LEU A 677 15.46 -8.26 23.78
C LEU A 677 16.86 -8.54 23.22
N GLU A 678 17.35 -7.63 22.38
CA GLU A 678 18.70 -7.60 21.86
C GLU A 678 19.66 -6.82 22.78
N ALA A 679 19.17 -5.74 23.40
CA ALA A 679 19.95 -4.90 24.29
C ALA A 679 19.06 -4.00 25.15
N ILE A 680 19.57 -3.65 26.33
CA ILE A 680 19.05 -2.61 27.22
C ILE A 680 20.23 -1.70 27.52
N GLU A 681 20.04 -0.40 27.30
CA GLU A 681 21.08 0.61 27.45
C GLU A 681 20.58 1.73 28.36
N LEU A 682 21.44 2.08 29.31
CA LEU A 682 21.25 3.24 30.18
C LEU A 682 22.02 4.40 29.60
N VAL A 683 21.34 5.53 29.44
CA VAL A 683 21.86 6.72 28.78
C VAL A 683 21.95 7.83 29.80
N ALA A 684 23.13 8.44 29.92
CA ALA A 684 23.32 9.68 30.66
C ALA A 684 24.01 10.71 29.77
N HIS A 685 23.47 11.93 29.72
CA HIS A 685 24.06 13.03 28.94
C HIS A 685 24.38 12.65 27.48
N GLY A 686 23.46 11.92 26.82
CA GLY A 686 23.59 11.50 25.43
C GLY A 686 24.53 10.32 25.17
N ARG A 687 25.12 9.72 26.21
CA ARG A 687 26.04 8.58 26.09
C ARG A 687 25.50 7.35 26.79
N VAL A 688 25.72 6.18 26.19
CA VAL A 688 25.45 4.90 26.86
C VAL A 688 26.48 4.73 27.98
N THR A 689 26.03 4.77 29.23
CA THR A 689 26.88 4.59 30.42
C THR A 689 26.98 3.13 30.81
N GLU A 690 25.94 2.34 30.55
CA GLU A 690 25.88 0.94 30.93
C GLU A 690 25.01 0.14 29.94
N LYS A 691 25.41 -1.10 29.70
CA LYS A 691 24.61 -2.11 29.01
C LYS A 691 24.20 -3.17 30.02
N VAL A 692 22.90 -3.36 30.18
CA VAL A 692 22.36 -4.30 31.17
C VAL A 692 22.41 -5.73 30.61
N ALA A 693 22.75 -6.69 31.47
CA ALA A 693 22.69 -8.11 31.13
C ALA A 693 21.24 -8.57 30.86
N LEU A 694 21.04 -9.35 29.81
CA LEU A 694 19.70 -9.76 29.37
C LEU A 694 19.32 -11.12 29.95
N GLU A 695 18.28 -11.16 30.77
CA GLU A 695 17.72 -12.43 31.26
C GLU A 695 16.75 -13.05 30.26
N ASN A 696 15.91 -12.24 29.60
CA ASN A 696 14.86 -12.71 28.70
C ASN A 696 14.06 -13.90 29.29
N ARG A 697 13.61 -13.75 30.53
CA ARG A 697 12.80 -14.76 31.24
C ARG A 697 11.42 -14.87 30.60
N ARG A 698 10.96 -16.09 30.31
CA ARG A 698 9.58 -16.30 29.83
C ARG A 698 8.58 -15.99 30.95
N THR A 699 7.58 -15.17 30.64
CA THR A 699 6.42 -14.88 31.49
C THR A 699 5.37 -16.00 31.38
N GLN A 700 4.39 -16.01 32.29
CA GLN A 700 3.30 -16.99 32.26
C GLN A 700 2.45 -16.93 30.98
N THR A 701 2.33 -15.75 30.36
CA THR A 701 1.60 -15.57 29.09
C THR A 701 2.42 -15.99 27.87
N GLY A 702 3.72 -16.22 28.03
CA GLY A 702 4.66 -16.60 26.98
C GLY A 702 5.50 -15.45 26.42
N ALA A 703 5.26 -14.20 26.83
CA ALA A 703 6.15 -13.07 26.52
C ALA A 703 7.50 -13.19 27.24
N TYR A 704 8.43 -12.28 26.97
CA TYR A 704 9.72 -12.17 27.63
C TYR A 704 9.75 -11.02 28.63
N GLN A 705 10.53 -11.17 29.69
CA GLN A 705 10.80 -10.15 30.70
C GLN A 705 12.29 -10.11 31.03
N THR A 706 12.86 -8.91 31.13
CA THR A 706 14.16 -8.67 31.76
C THR A 706 14.00 -7.61 32.83
N GLU A 707 14.49 -7.87 34.03
CA GLU A 707 14.53 -6.91 35.13
C GLU A 707 15.94 -6.40 35.32
N PHE A 708 16.08 -5.17 35.80
CA PHE A 708 17.39 -4.58 36.04
C PHE A 708 17.38 -3.63 37.21
N LYS A 709 18.55 -3.50 37.83
CA LYS A 709 18.83 -2.55 38.90
C LYS A 709 20.30 -2.16 38.84
N THR A 710 20.58 -0.86 38.75
CA THR A 710 21.94 -0.31 38.77
C THR A 710 22.02 1.00 39.53
N LEU A 711 23.25 1.45 39.80
CA LEU A 711 23.56 2.75 40.40
C LEU A 711 24.40 3.58 39.43
N ILE A 712 23.92 4.78 39.09
CA ILE A 712 24.67 5.75 38.28
C ILE A 712 25.11 6.92 39.15
N SER A 713 26.38 7.32 39.05
CA SER A 713 26.91 8.48 39.78
C SER A 713 26.97 9.70 38.87
N LEU A 714 26.41 10.82 39.32
CA LEU A 714 26.44 12.11 38.61
C LEU A 714 26.80 13.24 39.57
N ASP A 715 27.63 14.17 39.10
CA ASP A 715 28.16 15.32 39.87
C ASP A 715 27.97 16.68 39.17
N GLU A 716 27.32 16.67 38.00
CA GLU A 716 26.91 17.84 37.21
C GLU A 716 25.46 17.71 36.75
N SER A 717 24.84 18.82 36.34
CA SER A 717 23.50 18.76 35.77
C SER A 717 23.50 17.92 34.49
N SER A 718 22.52 17.03 34.38
CA SER A 718 22.46 16.02 33.34
C SER A 718 21.03 15.53 33.14
N TRP A 719 20.86 14.55 32.27
CA TRP A 719 19.64 13.77 32.15
C TRP A 719 19.97 12.28 32.04
N LEU A 720 19.02 11.44 32.48
CA LEU A 720 19.08 9.99 32.42
C LEU A 720 17.93 9.48 31.54
N ALA A 721 18.14 8.40 30.80
CA ALA A 721 17.08 7.66 30.11
C ALA A 721 17.41 6.17 30.02
N VAL A 722 16.39 5.35 29.80
CA VAL A 722 16.56 3.94 29.44
C VAL A 722 16.04 3.73 28.04
N ARG A 723 16.77 2.94 27.25
CA ARG A 723 16.29 2.44 25.96
C ARG A 723 16.54 0.95 25.82
N CYS A 724 15.72 0.28 25.05
CA CYS A 724 15.91 -1.12 24.72
C CYS A 724 15.56 -1.41 23.28
N PHE A 725 16.09 -2.53 22.80
CA PHE A 725 15.95 -2.98 21.42
C PHE A 725 15.46 -4.41 21.39
N GLU A 726 14.54 -4.70 20.50
CA GLU A 726 14.02 -6.03 20.22
C GLU A 726 14.29 -6.36 18.76
N ARG A 727 14.85 -7.55 18.53
CA ARG A 727 15.16 -8.04 17.18
C ARG A 727 14.07 -8.99 16.73
N ARG A 728 13.48 -8.72 15.56
CA ARG A 728 12.49 -9.60 14.94
C ARG A 728 13.16 -10.53 13.93
N ALA A 729 12.61 -11.74 13.80
CA ALA A 729 13.15 -12.78 12.91
C ALA A 729 13.15 -12.37 11.43
N ASN A 730 12.23 -11.49 11.03
CA ASN A 730 12.14 -10.92 9.68
C ASN A 730 13.11 -9.74 9.44
N GLY A 731 14.08 -9.51 10.33
CA GLY A 731 15.06 -8.43 10.22
C GLY A 731 14.52 -7.03 10.55
N ARG A 732 13.25 -6.91 10.98
CA ARG A 732 12.67 -5.64 11.43
C ARG A 732 13.17 -5.25 12.82
N PHE A 733 13.24 -3.95 13.06
CA PHE A 733 13.78 -3.37 14.27
C PHE A 733 12.67 -2.80 15.15
N ARG A 734 12.70 -3.07 16.45
CA ARG A 734 11.76 -2.52 17.43
C ARG A 734 12.53 -1.95 18.61
N PHE A 735 11.98 -0.90 19.22
CA PHE A 735 12.63 -0.23 20.35
C PHE A 735 11.61 0.30 21.35
N ALA A 736 12.09 0.61 22.55
CA ALA A 736 11.42 1.51 23.47
C ALA A 736 12.42 2.50 24.09
N HIS A 737 11.94 3.68 24.50
CA HIS A 737 12.75 4.74 25.11
C HIS A 737 11.92 5.52 26.14
N THR A 738 12.42 5.69 27.36
CA THR A 738 11.72 6.51 28.38
C THR A 738 11.82 8.00 28.09
N ALA A 739 10.91 8.81 28.63
CA ALA A 739 11.23 10.22 28.81
C ALA A 739 12.46 10.38 29.74
N PRO A 740 13.18 11.52 29.65
CA PRO A 740 14.35 11.75 30.47
C PRO A 740 13.95 12.05 31.92
N TRP A 741 14.76 11.57 32.87
CA TRP A 741 14.84 12.16 34.20
C TRP A 741 15.89 13.27 34.16
N PHE A 742 15.60 14.41 34.78
CA PHE A 742 16.53 15.55 34.81
C PHE A 742 17.25 15.64 36.15
N ILE A 743 18.54 15.95 36.12
CA ILE A 743 19.38 16.17 37.29
C ILE A 743 19.82 17.63 37.26
N GLU A 744 19.42 18.39 38.28
CA GLU A 744 19.69 19.82 38.41
C GLU A 744 20.65 20.07 39.57
N VAL A 745 21.87 20.46 39.26
CA VAL A 745 22.93 20.81 40.22
C VAL A 745 23.15 22.34 40.17
N PRO A 746 22.83 23.09 41.24
CA PRO A 746 23.02 24.54 41.30
C PRO A 746 24.44 24.97 40.95
N GLY A 747 24.57 25.99 40.10
CA GLY A 747 25.85 26.53 39.64
C GLY A 747 26.63 25.64 38.67
N ARG A 748 26.13 24.44 38.33
CA ARG A 748 26.74 23.51 37.38
C ARG A 748 25.73 23.17 36.27
N PRO A 749 25.39 24.12 35.39
CA PRO A 749 24.39 23.90 34.35
C PRO A 749 24.86 22.81 33.38
N MET A 750 23.91 22.16 32.72
CA MET A 750 24.20 21.22 31.65
C MET A 750 24.87 21.96 30.50
N ARG A 751 25.98 21.42 29.98
CA ARG A 751 26.74 22.02 28.87
C ARG A 751 26.75 21.07 27.68
N ALA A 752 26.25 21.54 26.54
CA ALA A 752 26.29 20.82 25.29
C ALA A 752 27.73 20.46 24.89
N HIS A 753 27.91 19.34 24.19
CA HIS A 753 29.18 19.07 23.54
C HIS A 753 29.40 20.06 22.39
N LYS A 754 30.61 20.62 22.29
CA LYS A 754 30.92 21.63 21.25
C LYS A 754 30.48 21.20 19.84
N ARG A 755 30.76 19.96 19.45
CA ARG A 755 30.36 19.38 18.15
C ARG A 755 28.85 19.36 17.89
N GLU A 756 28.03 19.19 18.94
CA GLU A 756 26.57 19.15 18.83
C GLU A 756 26.03 20.55 18.59
N ALA A 757 26.54 21.54 19.35
CA ALA A 757 26.18 22.94 19.17
C ALA A 757 26.67 23.50 17.82
N GLU A 758 27.90 23.16 17.40
CA GLU A 758 28.43 23.52 16.06
C GLU A 758 27.57 22.94 14.95
N TRP A 759 27.16 21.67 15.08
CA TRP A 759 26.25 21.03 14.14
C TRP A 759 24.93 21.80 14.06
N LEU A 760 24.26 22.09 15.19
CA LEU A 760 22.99 22.84 15.19
C LEU A 760 23.12 24.25 14.57
N VAL A 761 24.20 24.99 14.89
CA VAL A 761 24.51 26.28 14.23
C VAL A 761 24.59 26.10 12.71
N GLN A 762 25.31 25.08 12.25
CA GLN A 762 25.44 24.78 10.82
C GLN A 762 24.09 24.46 10.16
N ARG A 763 23.22 23.69 10.85
CA ARG A 763 21.86 23.38 10.36
C ARG A 763 21.05 24.64 10.08
N VAL A 764 21.09 25.61 11.00
CA VAL A 764 20.33 26.86 10.83
C VAL A 764 20.92 27.72 9.71
N ARG A 765 22.25 27.79 9.57
CA ARG A 765 22.90 28.50 8.47
C ARG A 765 22.52 27.93 7.11
N GLU A 766 22.52 26.60 6.98
CA GLU A 766 22.10 25.90 5.77
C GLU A 766 20.62 26.17 5.46
N GLU A 767 19.76 26.18 6.47
CA GLU A 767 18.34 26.50 6.29
C GLU A 767 18.11 27.95 5.85
N ILE A 768 18.82 28.92 6.45
CA ILE A 768 18.77 30.32 6.03
C ILE A 768 19.15 30.44 4.55
N GLU A 769 20.24 29.80 4.15
CA GLU A 769 20.72 29.89 2.78
C GLU A 769 19.75 29.26 1.79
N ARG A 770 19.23 28.06 2.10
CA ARG A 770 18.25 27.34 1.29
C ARG A 770 16.96 28.14 1.10
N SER A 771 16.61 28.99 2.07
CA SER A 771 15.34 29.70 2.14
C SER A 771 15.42 31.20 1.83
N ARG A 772 16.63 31.74 1.58
CA ARG A 772 16.92 33.19 1.48
C ARG A 772 16.08 33.95 0.46
N SER A 773 15.83 33.35 -0.71
CA SER A 773 15.08 34.00 -1.80
C SER A 773 13.58 33.70 -1.78
N LEU A 774 13.13 32.82 -0.89
CA LEU A 774 11.77 32.26 -0.90
C LEU A 774 10.92 32.70 0.29
N LEU A 775 11.53 32.87 1.47
CA LEU A 775 10.79 33.22 2.68
C LEU A 775 10.45 34.71 2.76
N PRO A 776 9.33 35.07 3.41
CA PRO A 776 9.06 36.46 3.74
C PRO A 776 10.14 37.00 4.71
N PRO A 777 10.38 38.33 4.74
CA PRO A 777 11.39 38.93 5.64
C PRO A 777 11.23 38.57 7.11
N ALA A 778 9.99 38.36 7.57
CA ALA A 778 9.72 37.92 8.94
C ALA A 778 10.25 36.51 9.24
N GLY A 779 10.14 35.59 8.29
CA GLY A 779 10.64 34.21 8.44
C GLY A 779 12.17 34.15 8.48
N LEU A 780 12.86 34.94 7.63
CA LEU A 780 14.33 35.01 7.67
C LEU A 780 14.84 35.60 8.98
N ARG A 781 14.20 36.67 9.50
CA ARG A 781 14.56 37.23 10.82
C ARG A 781 14.40 36.22 11.95
N GLU A 782 13.34 35.41 11.93
CA GLU A 782 13.17 34.35 12.92
C GLU A 782 14.30 33.32 12.85
N TYR A 783 14.76 32.93 11.65
CA TYR A 783 15.91 32.03 11.56
C TYR A 783 17.22 32.67 12.03
N GLU A 784 17.44 33.96 11.79
CA GLU A 784 18.60 34.69 12.33
C GLU A 784 18.58 34.73 13.86
N GLU A 785 17.40 34.91 14.48
CA GLU A 785 17.24 34.81 15.93
C GLU A 785 17.52 33.41 16.46
N SER A 786 17.07 32.38 15.74
CA SER A 786 17.36 30.97 16.06
C SER A 786 18.87 30.68 16.00
N LEU A 787 19.54 31.18 14.96
CA LEU A 787 20.99 31.08 14.82
C LEU A 787 21.70 31.73 16.00
N ALA A 788 21.32 32.95 16.38
CA ALA A 788 21.89 33.66 17.52
C ALA A 788 21.64 32.93 18.86
N ALA A 789 20.53 32.19 19.00
CA ALA A 789 20.30 31.35 20.16
C ALA A 789 21.29 30.18 20.24
N TYR A 790 21.50 29.45 19.12
CA TYR A 790 22.47 28.37 19.07
C TYR A 790 23.92 28.84 19.21
N GLU A 791 24.28 30.01 18.66
CA GLU A 791 25.61 30.59 18.82
C GLU A 791 25.92 30.91 20.29
N ARG A 792 24.92 31.38 21.07
CA ARG A 792 25.06 31.55 22.52
C ARG A 792 25.24 30.22 23.26
N ILE A 793 24.57 29.16 22.83
CA ILE A 793 24.77 27.81 23.38
C ILE A 793 26.19 27.33 23.07
N LEU A 794 26.66 27.52 21.83
CA LEU A 794 28.00 27.15 21.38
C LEU A 794 29.10 27.88 22.17
N GLN A 795 28.93 29.18 22.46
CA GLN A 795 29.88 29.94 23.28
C GLN A 795 30.07 29.34 24.68
N ASN A 796 29.04 28.66 25.21
CA ASN A 796 29.04 28.03 26.52
C ASN A 796 29.26 26.52 26.47
N ALA A 797 29.44 25.91 25.30
CA ALA A 797 29.63 24.48 25.13
C ALA A 797 30.97 23.99 25.72
N ARG A 798 31.06 22.68 25.99
CA ARG A 798 32.25 22.03 26.55
C ARG A 798 32.98 21.14 25.55
#